data_AF-A0A8H3BUV1-F1
#
_entry.id   AF-A0A8H3BUV1-F1
#
_cell.length_a   1.000
_cell.length_b   1.000
_cell.length_c   1.000
_cell.angle_alpha   90.00
_cell.angle_beta   90.00
_cell.angle_gamma   90.00
#
_symmetry.space_group_name_H-M   'P 1'
#
loop_
_entity.id
_entity.type
_entity.pdbx_description
1 polymer ?
#
loop_
_entity_poly.entity_id
_entity_poly.type
_entity_poly.pdbx_seq_one_letter_code
_entity_poly.pdbx_strand_id
1 'polypeptide(L)'
;MDSNHSLLPTPRETVDTPHKVHGVALSHGVSQQLRRGQTYILWLVFGATLFIISLFEWSASTTLRMTIEASPSFITKLVQAKHLVYGFSPLVFGRIADVYSRPISLALALLLSIVGCIISAASPNAAAFAVGTVFHTIGMAGIWLLAALFIGDYTSLKWRGMALSWTYVVYLIPIWAAPALDAAVAWRWTYGMFLIMVSVLGTTKLKDISSRMDLVGLLIFTLGFGLTEYGSITMLISRRHPTEYSPGRIAMLVIGLLLTFPAFVLWELYYASFPVMPGRIIRNKGVLFAISISFLFQFASEFSSGSLGYFFPWSWNVGTIGYFFSASAIAYSAGAPLLGIAYYVIRRYKPLLIIGNVLFIMGCGLWLHSTRRWNFEVNDGAPPSKAYLFTTQVLIGLGSIAIEMSALIGSQASVAHGNLAIVTALIFAWKRVATTLGSAGAVAVSLSTMRVVPVPVRSDNYAYLLIDDATNKAAAVDPFDVPKVKAQAEKEGVELTALITTHHHADHSGGNKEFHSVYPNAPVYGGSDNVPALTHPVKDGDTFSVGENIKVKCLATPCHTQDSICYYVQDTAQPEQKGVFTGDTLFLAGCGRFFEGTAPEMHKALSYLGTLPDETVVYNGHEYTKGSLAFGAHIDPDAPGMSKLRKLTEESVTTGKSTIADEKQWNVFMRLDSAAVRTATKAQDDIDAMAKLREMKNSFRG
;
A
#
# COMPACT_ATOMS: atom_id res chain seq x y z
N MET A 1 -17.34 59.60 48.58
CA MET A 1 -18.26 59.77 47.44
C MET A 1 -17.43 59.70 46.17
N ASP A 2 -17.78 58.72 45.36
CA ASP A 2 -17.14 58.28 44.12
C ASP A 2 -17.11 59.34 43.01
N SER A 3 -16.17 59.21 42.07
CA SER A 3 -16.50 58.66 40.74
C SER A 3 -15.27 58.67 39.81
N ASN A 4 -14.68 57.49 39.64
CA ASN A 4 -13.80 57.15 38.53
C ASN A 4 -14.67 56.68 37.34
N HIS A 5 -14.58 57.36 36.21
CA HIS A 5 -15.00 56.82 34.91
C HIS A 5 -13.84 56.95 33.91
N SER A 6 -13.11 55.86 33.71
CA SER A 6 -12.39 55.59 32.47
C SER A 6 -12.80 54.22 31.94
N LEU A 7 -13.82 54.24 31.06
CA LEU A 7 -14.30 53.09 30.30
C LEU A 7 -13.47 52.93 29.02
N LEU A 8 -12.24 52.43 29.14
CA LEU A 8 -11.54 51.76 28.05
C LEU A 8 -10.67 50.65 28.67
N PRO A 9 -10.74 49.40 28.18
CA PRO A 9 -9.81 48.39 28.61
C PRO A 9 -8.40 48.83 28.19
N THR A 10 -7.49 48.88 29.17
CA THR A 10 -6.06 49.04 28.90
C THR A 10 -5.64 48.00 27.86
N PRO A 11 -4.83 48.36 26.86
CA PRO A 11 -4.22 47.37 25.96
C PRO A 11 -3.50 46.35 26.84
N ARG A 12 -3.83 45.05 26.70
CA ARG A 12 -3.05 43.98 27.31
C ARG A 12 -1.59 44.23 26.97
N GLU A 13 -0.76 44.27 28.01
CA GLU A 13 0.68 44.47 27.95
C GLU A 13 1.27 43.83 26.69
N THR A 14 2.03 44.61 25.94
CA THR A 14 2.91 44.14 24.88
C THR A 14 3.87 43.11 25.48
N VAL A 15 3.56 41.82 25.26
CA VAL A 15 4.35 40.67 25.69
C VAL A 15 5.61 40.57 24.82
N ASP A 16 6.55 41.50 25.04
CA ASP A 16 7.94 41.42 24.57
C ASP A 16 8.88 40.89 25.67
N THR A 17 8.33 40.39 26.78
CA THR A 17 9.08 39.64 27.78
C THR A 17 9.00 38.14 27.48
N PRO A 18 10.14 37.43 27.35
CA PRO A 18 10.10 35.98 27.22
C PRO A 18 9.57 35.41 28.54
N HIS A 19 8.33 34.90 28.53
CA HIS A 19 7.86 34.05 29.61
C HIS A 19 8.93 32.98 29.86
N LYS A 20 9.57 33.01 31.03
CA LYS A 20 10.49 31.95 31.47
C LYS A 20 9.68 30.66 31.55
N VAL A 21 9.73 29.87 30.49
CA VAL A 21 9.11 28.54 30.43
C VAL A 21 9.86 27.65 31.42
N HIS A 22 9.23 27.36 32.55
CA HIS A 22 9.84 26.72 33.71
C HIS A 22 10.52 25.37 33.36
N GLY A 23 9.93 24.60 32.44
CA GLY A 23 10.47 23.32 31.97
C GLY A 23 11.78 23.41 31.18
N VAL A 24 12.00 24.49 30.43
CA VAL A 24 13.22 24.71 29.63
C VAL A 24 14.39 25.13 30.52
N ALA A 25 14.12 25.95 31.54
CA ALA A 25 15.12 26.36 32.52
C ALA A 25 15.66 25.19 33.36
N LEU A 26 14.81 24.22 33.69
CA LEU A 26 15.20 23.00 34.42
C LEU A 26 16.09 22.07 33.60
N SER A 27 15.77 21.85 32.32
CA SER A 27 16.57 21.06 31.37
C SER A 27 17.98 21.65 31.16
N HIS A 28 18.04 22.98 30.95
CA HIS A 28 19.30 23.69 30.75
C HIS A 28 20.18 23.72 32.02
N GLY A 29 19.57 23.80 33.21
CA GLY A 29 20.29 23.74 34.47
C GLY A 29 20.93 22.38 34.75
N VAL A 30 20.28 21.29 34.33
CA VAL A 30 20.81 19.92 34.47
C VAL A 30 21.95 19.66 33.47
N SER A 31 21.85 20.13 32.23
CA SER A 31 22.91 19.91 31.22
C SER A 31 24.22 20.61 31.55
N GLN A 32 24.17 21.78 32.22
CA GLN A 32 25.37 22.49 32.70
C GLN A 32 26.05 21.82 33.91
N GLN A 33 25.36 20.93 34.62
CA GLN A 33 25.87 20.27 35.83
C GLN A 33 26.42 18.84 35.58
N LEU A 34 26.18 18.25 34.40
CA LEU A 34 26.60 16.89 34.09
C LEU A 34 28.11 16.80 33.78
N ARG A 35 28.80 15.88 34.44
CA ARG A 35 30.20 15.53 34.12
C ARG A 35 30.25 14.73 32.81
N ARG A 36 31.35 14.83 32.03
CA ARG A 36 31.54 14.11 30.75
C ARG A 36 31.18 12.61 30.81
N GLY A 37 31.53 11.92 31.91
CA GLY A 37 31.18 10.50 32.11
C GLY A 37 29.67 10.24 32.23
N GLN A 38 28.94 11.13 32.89
CA GLN A 38 27.48 11.04 33.04
C GLN A 38 26.75 11.31 31.72
N THR A 39 27.32 12.17 30.86
CA THR A 39 26.81 12.42 29.52
C THR A 39 26.90 11.17 28.64
N TYR A 40 28.01 10.42 28.68
CA TYR A 40 28.14 9.17 27.90
C TYR A 40 27.16 8.08 28.34
N ILE A 41 26.96 7.93 29.66
CA ILE A 41 25.97 6.99 30.21
C ILE A 41 24.55 7.37 29.73
N LEU A 42 24.22 8.66 29.73
CA LEU A 42 22.93 9.14 29.27
C LEU A 42 22.68 8.85 27.78
N TRP A 43 23.69 9.05 26.92
CA TRP A 43 23.59 8.69 25.50
C TRP A 43 23.49 7.18 25.26
N LEU A 44 24.18 6.37 26.07
CA LEU A 44 24.11 4.91 25.99
C LEU A 44 22.72 4.39 26.37
N VAL A 45 22.16 4.89 27.48
CA VAL A 45 20.79 4.55 27.91
C VAL A 45 19.76 5.01 26.87
N PHE A 46 19.92 6.21 26.34
CA PHE A 46 19.04 6.74 25.29
C PHE A 46 19.10 5.91 24.00
N GLY A 47 20.31 5.56 23.54
CA GLY A 47 20.50 4.69 22.37
C GLY A 47 19.90 3.29 22.58
N ALA A 48 20.10 2.70 23.76
CA ALA A 48 19.48 1.42 24.11
C ALA A 48 17.95 1.50 24.12
N THR A 49 17.39 2.60 24.61
CA THR A 49 15.93 2.84 24.60
C THR A 49 15.38 2.90 23.19
N LEU A 50 16.03 3.65 22.29
CA LEU A 50 15.63 3.73 20.87
C LEU A 50 15.81 2.39 20.14
N PHE A 51 16.83 1.62 20.48
CA PHE A 51 17.01 0.26 19.96
C PHE A 51 15.84 -0.66 20.35
N ILE A 52 15.44 -0.65 21.63
CA ILE A 52 14.32 -1.45 22.14
C ILE A 52 13.01 -1.05 21.44
N ILE A 53 12.77 0.26 21.32
CA ILE A 53 11.60 0.81 20.63
C ILE A 53 11.54 0.36 19.18
N SER A 54 12.66 0.49 18.46
CA SER A 54 12.72 0.11 17.06
C SER A 54 12.58 -1.40 16.85
N LEU A 55 13.14 -2.22 17.73
CA LEU A 55 12.93 -3.67 17.72
C LEU A 55 11.45 -4.04 17.82
N PHE A 56 10.71 -3.34 18.69
CA PHE A 56 9.27 -3.55 18.82
C PHE A 56 8.49 -3.06 17.60
N GLU A 57 8.79 -1.87 17.07
CA GLU A 57 8.08 -1.31 15.90
C GLU A 57 8.25 -2.14 14.63
N TRP A 58 9.43 -2.75 14.45
CA TRP A 58 9.72 -3.61 13.30
C TRP A 58 9.25 -5.06 13.48
N SER A 59 8.65 -5.38 14.62
CA SER A 59 8.05 -6.69 14.85
C SER A 59 6.70 -6.81 14.11
N ALA A 60 6.51 -7.91 13.39
CA ALA A 60 5.30 -8.30 12.67
C ALA A 60 4.09 -8.66 13.58
N SER A 61 4.30 -8.72 14.90
CA SER A 61 3.30 -9.15 15.91
C SER A 61 1.95 -8.41 15.85
N THR A 62 1.93 -7.14 15.44
CA THR A 62 0.67 -6.38 15.25
C THR A 62 -0.14 -6.89 14.05
N THR A 63 0.54 -7.21 12.96
CA THR A 63 -0.05 -7.69 11.71
C THR A 63 -0.51 -9.14 11.84
N LEU A 64 0.26 -9.98 12.56
CA LEU A 64 0.00 -11.42 12.68
C LEU A 64 -1.38 -11.73 13.28
N ARG A 65 -1.78 -11.04 14.35
CA ARG A 65 -3.11 -11.25 14.94
C ARG A 65 -4.25 -10.70 14.08
N MET A 66 -4.02 -9.54 13.46
CA MET A 66 -5.00 -8.89 12.58
C MET A 66 -5.36 -9.78 11.38
N THR A 67 -4.37 -10.46 10.81
CA THR A 67 -4.57 -11.41 9.69
C THR A 67 -5.26 -12.72 10.10
N ILE A 68 -5.10 -13.16 11.35
CA ILE A 68 -5.59 -14.48 11.82
C ILE A 68 -7.01 -14.40 12.40
N GLU A 69 -7.40 -13.30 13.05
CA GLU A 69 -8.65 -13.23 13.84
C GLU A 69 -9.64 -12.12 13.43
N ALA A 70 -9.28 -11.21 12.52
CA ALA A 70 -10.11 -10.04 12.19
C ALA A 70 -10.47 -9.94 10.70
N SER A 71 -11.68 -9.48 10.41
CA SER A 71 -12.10 -9.16 9.04
C SER A 71 -11.22 -8.04 8.44
N PRO A 72 -10.89 -8.06 7.14
CA PRO A 72 -10.10 -7.01 6.50
C PRO A 72 -10.60 -5.58 6.78
N SER A 73 -11.92 -5.38 6.83
CA SER A 73 -12.54 -4.09 7.15
C SER A 73 -12.22 -3.56 8.56
N PHE A 74 -12.08 -4.44 9.54
CA PHE A 74 -11.71 -4.09 10.92
C PHE A 74 -10.24 -3.65 10.99
N ILE A 75 -9.35 -4.35 10.28
CA ILE A 75 -7.92 -4.02 10.20
C ILE A 75 -7.75 -2.59 9.68
N THR A 76 -8.42 -2.27 8.58
CA THR A 76 -8.37 -0.93 7.99
C THR A 76 -8.87 0.14 8.96
N LYS A 77 -10.01 -0.08 9.62
CA LYS A 77 -10.57 0.85 10.62
C LYS A 77 -9.61 1.08 11.81
N LEU A 78 -8.91 0.03 12.26
CA LEU A 78 -7.96 0.13 13.36
C LEU A 78 -6.68 0.87 12.94
N VAL A 79 -6.13 0.57 11.76
CA VAL A 79 -4.97 1.27 11.21
C VAL A 79 -5.28 2.77 11.09
N GLN A 80 -6.45 3.15 10.60
CA GLN A 80 -6.92 4.54 10.56
C GLN A 80 -6.95 5.20 11.94
N ALA A 81 -7.61 4.56 12.91
CA ALA A 81 -7.67 5.09 14.27
C ALA A 81 -6.27 5.31 14.88
N LYS A 82 -5.32 4.41 14.57
CA LYS A 82 -3.92 4.57 14.99
C LYS A 82 -3.24 5.76 14.30
N HIS A 83 -3.43 5.95 12.99
CA HIS A 83 -2.84 7.09 12.28
C HIS A 83 -3.32 8.42 12.83
N LEU A 84 -4.63 8.55 13.02
CA LEU A 84 -5.28 9.70 13.62
C LEU A 84 -4.64 10.04 14.97
N VAL A 85 -4.72 9.11 15.93
CA VAL A 85 -4.29 9.33 17.31
C VAL A 85 -2.79 9.64 17.40
N TYR A 86 -1.97 9.00 16.58
CA TYR A 86 -0.54 9.27 16.50
C TYR A 86 -0.23 10.70 16.01
N GLY A 87 -1.11 11.31 15.19
CA GLY A 87 -0.89 12.66 14.66
C GLY A 87 -1.08 13.76 15.71
N PHE A 88 -2.01 13.58 16.65
CA PHE A 88 -2.30 14.59 17.69
C PHE A 88 -1.39 14.48 18.89
N SER A 89 -0.99 13.24 19.22
CA SER A 89 -0.22 12.94 20.42
C SER A 89 1.04 13.83 20.59
N PRO A 90 1.84 14.13 19.54
CA PRO A 90 2.97 15.04 19.67
C PRO A 90 2.59 16.45 20.14
N LEU A 91 1.44 17.00 19.73
CA LEU A 91 1.01 18.32 20.20
C LEU A 91 0.73 18.33 21.70
N VAL A 92 0.12 17.24 22.20
CA VAL A 92 -0.18 17.05 23.62
C VAL A 92 1.11 16.96 24.43
N PHE A 93 2.01 16.05 24.06
CA PHE A 93 3.27 15.85 24.77
C PHE A 93 4.19 17.07 24.64
N GLY A 94 4.22 17.73 23.49
CA GLY A 94 4.98 18.97 23.30
C GLY A 94 4.52 20.06 24.26
N ARG A 95 3.21 20.19 24.45
CA ARG A 95 2.63 21.15 25.39
C ARG A 95 2.89 20.79 26.85
N ILE A 96 2.70 19.52 27.23
CA ILE A 96 3.01 19.04 28.60
C ILE A 96 4.47 19.32 28.91
N ALA A 97 5.35 19.08 27.95
CA ALA A 97 6.77 19.26 28.11
C ALA A 97 7.18 20.74 28.24
N ASP A 98 6.48 21.66 27.57
CA ASP A 98 6.68 23.10 27.73
C ASP A 98 6.10 23.64 29.04
N VAL A 99 4.89 23.23 29.42
CA VAL A 99 4.22 23.75 30.62
C VAL A 99 4.85 23.23 31.92
N TYR A 100 5.15 21.93 31.97
CA TYR A 100 5.66 21.27 33.17
C TYR A 100 7.16 20.99 33.04
N SER A 101 7.52 19.90 32.36
CA SER A 101 8.91 19.55 32.05
C SER A 101 8.97 18.36 31.08
N ARG A 102 10.09 18.23 30.38
CA ARG A 102 10.37 17.11 29.46
C ARG A 102 10.32 15.74 30.16
N PRO A 103 10.90 15.53 31.37
CA PRO A 103 10.84 14.25 32.06
C PRO A 103 9.42 13.81 32.46
N ILE A 104 8.56 14.74 32.92
CA ILE A 104 7.16 14.43 33.26
C ILE A 104 6.40 13.98 32.00
N SER A 105 6.61 14.68 30.89
CA SER A 105 6.03 14.31 29.60
C SER A 105 6.51 12.92 29.15
N LEU A 106 7.78 12.59 29.38
CA LEU A 106 8.35 11.29 29.01
C LEU A 106 7.77 10.17 29.88
N ALA A 107 7.64 10.39 31.19
CA ALA A 107 7.05 9.41 32.10
C ALA A 107 5.60 9.08 31.70
N LEU A 108 4.81 10.09 31.32
CA LEU A 108 3.45 9.88 30.84
C LEU A 108 3.42 9.11 29.51
N ALA A 109 4.30 9.46 28.57
CA ALA A 109 4.40 8.79 27.27
C ALA A 109 4.78 7.31 27.44
N LEU A 110 5.76 7.02 28.29
CA LEU A 110 6.17 5.67 28.65
C LEU A 110 5.03 4.90 29.33
N LEU A 111 4.33 5.50 30.30
CA LEU A 111 3.21 4.87 30.98
C LEU A 111 2.11 4.45 30.00
N LEU A 112 1.70 5.36 29.10
CA LEU A 112 0.68 5.05 28.09
C LEU A 112 1.13 3.95 27.12
N SER A 113 2.41 3.94 26.76
CA SER A 113 3.00 2.90 25.93
C SER A 113 3.00 1.53 26.61
N ILE A 114 3.42 1.47 27.88
CA ILE A 114 3.43 0.27 28.73
C ILE A 114 2.02 -0.27 28.91
N VAL A 115 1.06 0.57 29.32
CA VAL A 115 -0.34 0.19 29.51
C VAL A 115 -0.92 -0.36 28.21
N GLY A 116 -0.65 0.29 27.08
CA GLY A 116 -1.06 -0.19 25.77
C GLY A 116 -0.50 -1.58 25.43
N CYS A 117 0.77 -1.84 25.74
CA CYS A 117 1.38 -3.15 25.56
C CYS A 117 0.76 -4.22 26.47
N ILE A 118 0.47 -3.91 27.73
CA ILE A 118 -0.19 -4.85 28.67
C ILE A 118 -1.56 -5.24 28.13
N ILE A 119 -2.37 -4.25 27.75
CA ILE A 119 -3.71 -4.49 27.20
C ILE A 119 -3.60 -5.31 25.91
N SER A 120 -2.66 -4.97 25.01
CA SER A 120 -2.47 -5.69 23.75
C SER A 120 -2.05 -7.15 23.99
N ALA A 121 -1.11 -7.41 24.89
CA ALA A 121 -0.65 -8.76 25.22
C ALA A 121 -1.75 -9.61 25.88
N ALA A 122 -2.52 -9.02 26.79
CA ALA A 122 -3.56 -9.69 27.57
C ALA A 122 -4.92 -9.76 26.85
N SER A 123 -5.05 -9.14 25.67
CA SER A 123 -6.36 -8.96 25.03
C SER A 123 -6.99 -10.29 24.56
N PRO A 124 -8.23 -10.61 24.97
CA PRO A 124 -8.91 -11.84 24.60
C PRO A 124 -9.59 -11.77 23.22
N ASN A 125 -9.84 -10.57 22.69
CA ASN A 125 -10.53 -10.36 21.41
C ASN A 125 -9.95 -9.15 20.65
N ALA A 126 -10.36 -8.99 19.39
CA ALA A 126 -9.90 -7.92 18.50
C ALA A 126 -10.20 -6.51 19.02
N ALA A 127 -11.34 -6.30 19.70
CA ALA A 127 -11.70 -5.00 20.26
C ALA A 127 -10.80 -4.58 21.43
N ALA A 128 -10.51 -5.49 22.37
CA ALA A 128 -9.58 -5.24 23.45
C ALA A 128 -8.15 -5.00 22.92
N PHE A 129 -7.75 -5.71 21.86
CA PHE A 129 -6.49 -5.47 21.17
C PHE A 129 -6.42 -4.08 20.54
N ALA A 130 -7.51 -3.66 19.86
CA ALA A 130 -7.61 -2.32 19.29
C ALA A 130 -7.37 -1.23 20.34
N VAL A 131 -8.01 -1.33 21.51
CA VAL A 131 -7.80 -0.40 22.62
C VAL A 131 -6.33 -0.37 23.04
N GLY A 132 -5.71 -1.53 23.27
CA GLY A 132 -4.31 -1.61 23.66
C GLY A 132 -3.37 -0.95 22.63
N THR A 133 -3.58 -1.22 21.35
CA THR A 133 -2.77 -0.64 20.27
C THR A 133 -2.93 0.87 20.18
N VAL A 134 -4.11 1.43 20.45
CA VAL A 134 -4.33 2.89 20.46
C VAL A 134 -3.57 3.55 21.61
N PHE A 135 -3.67 3.02 22.85
CA PHE A 135 -2.90 3.52 24.00
C PHE A 135 -1.39 3.49 23.74
N HIS A 136 -0.93 2.37 23.17
CA HIS A 136 0.47 2.21 22.81
C HIS A 136 0.91 3.27 21.79
N THR A 137 0.10 3.46 20.74
CA THR A 137 0.33 4.44 19.66
C THR A 137 0.46 5.87 20.22
N ILE A 138 -0.37 6.26 21.20
CA ILE A 138 -0.26 7.57 21.89
C ILE A 138 1.10 7.69 22.57
N GLY A 139 1.43 6.71 23.41
CA GLY A 139 2.67 6.73 24.19
C GLY A 139 3.91 6.82 23.29
N MET A 140 3.93 6.03 22.21
CA MET A 140 5.04 6.03 21.25
C MET A 140 5.24 7.38 20.58
N ALA A 141 4.17 8.04 20.12
CA ALA A 141 4.26 9.37 19.52
C ALA A 141 4.87 10.40 20.49
N GLY A 142 4.56 10.30 21.77
CA GLY A 142 5.18 11.12 22.82
C GLY A 142 6.66 10.85 23.02
N ILE A 143 7.05 9.57 23.09
CA ILE A 143 8.45 9.16 23.24
C ILE A 143 9.30 9.68 22.06
N TRP A 144 8.80 9.55 20.84
CA TRP A 144 9.47 10.01 19.63
C TRP A 144 9.68 11.52 19.59
N LEU A 145 8.65 12.29 19.93
CA LEU A 145 8.79 13.74 20.07
C LEU A 145 9.86 14.10 21.11
N LEU A 146 9.78 13.49 22.28
CA LEU A 146 10.66 13.82 23.39
C LEU A 146 12.10 13.43 23.10
N ALA A 147 12.34 12.32 22.39
CA ALA A 147 13.65 11.93 21.89
C ALA A 147 14.29 13.06 21.05
N ALA A 148 13.55 13.63 20.11
CA ALA A 148 14.02 14.76 19.31
C ALA A 148 14.29 16.03 20.17
N LEU A 149 13.50 16.26 21.21
CA LEU A 149 13.67 17.41 22.12
C LEU A 149 14.85 17.26 23.06
N PHE A 150 15.08 16.09 23.63
CA PHE A 150 16.28 15.80 24.42
C PHE A 150 17.54 16.06 23.60
N ILE A 151 17.57 15.63 22.33
CA ILE A 151 18.71 15.93 21.46
C ILE A 151 18.83 17.45 21.24
N GLY A 152 17.72 18.15 21.00
CA GLY A 152 17.71 19.60 20.84
C GLY A 152 18.25 20.39 22.06
N ASP A 153 17.94 19.91 23.27
CA ASP A 153 18.31 20.52 24.55
C ASP A 153 19.78 20.26 24.93
N TYR A 154 20.28 19.05 24.68
CA TYR A 154 21.63 18.62 25.09
C TYR A 154 22.69 18.79 24.01
N THR A 155 22.32 19.27 22.82
CA THR A 155 23.26 19.51 21.72
C THR A 155 23.22 20.94 21.22
N SER A 156 24.41 21.49 20.94
CA SER A 156 24.50 22.76 20.25
C SER A 156 24.01 22.63 18.80
N LEU A 157 23.57 23.73 18.20
CA LEU A 157 23.19 23.77 16.77
C LEU A 157 24.28 23.17 15.85
N LYS A 158 25.55 23.25 16.24
CA LYS A 158 26.70 22.68 15.51
C LYS A 158 26.72 21.15 15.51
N TRP A 159 26.26 20.50 16.57
CA TRP A 159 26.26 19.03 16.70
C TRP A 159 24.87 18.42 16.50
N ARG A 160 23.81 19.23 16.53
CA ARG A 160 22.42 18.79 16.51
C ARG A 160 22.08 17.88 15.33
N GLY A 161 22.47 18.26 14.11
CA GLY A 161 22.21 17.44 12.93
C GLY A 161 22.92 16.09 12.96
N MET A 162 24.14 16.05 13.51
CA MET A 162 24.87 14.81 13.70
C MET A 162 24.20 13.92 14.76
N ALA A 163 23.89 14.48 15.92
CA ALA A 163 23.26 13.73 17.01
C ALA A 163 21.89 13.17 16.62
N LEU A 164 21.04 13.97 15.95
CA LEU A 164 19.75 13.51 15.43
C LEU A 164 19.94 12.36 14.44
N SER A 165 20.83 12.51 13.46
CA SER A 165 20.99 11.50 12.41
C SER A 165 21.58 10.18 12.95
N TRP A 166 22.45 10.26 13.96
CA TRP A 166 23.08 9.07 14.56
C TRP A 166 22.12 8.23 15.41
N THR A 167 20.98 8.80 15.82
CA THR A 167 19.94 7.98 16.46
C THR A 167 19.39 6.90 15.54
N TYR A 168 19.47 7.07 14.22
CA TYR A 168 18.94 6.09 13.26
C TYR A 168 19.84 4.87 13.05
N VAL A 169 21.08 4.89 13.54
CA VAL A 169 21.99 3.72 13.47
C VAL A 169 21.40 2.52 14.20
N VAL A 170 20.73 2.77 15.33
CA VAL A 170 20.22 1.70 16.19
C VAL A 170 19.10 0.89 15.51
N TYR A 171 18.54 1.38 14.40
CA TYR A 171 17.46 0.74 13.64
C TYR A 171 17.99 -0.32 12.66
N LEU A 172 19.29 -0.28 12.32
CA LEU A 172 19.86 -1.20 11.32
C LEU A 172 19.75 -2.66 11.73
N ILE A 173 19.92 -2.96 13.02
CA ILE A 173 19.84 -4.33 13.54
C ILE A 173 18.37 -4.80 13.63
N PRO A 174 17.44 -4.04 14.25
CA PRO A 174 16.01 -4.34 14.29
C PRO A 174 15.36 -4.68 12.96
N ILE A 175 15.67 -3.96 11.87
CA ILE A 175 15.06 -4.18 10.55
C ILE A 175 15.21 -5.64 10.08
N TRP A 176 16.32 -6.29 10.45
CA TRP A 176 16.57 -7.71 10.12
C TRP A 176 16.20 -8.66 11.25
N ALA A 177 16.42 -8.25 12.50
CA ALA A 177 16.27 -9.11 13.67
C ALA A 177 14.81 -9.30 14.09
N ALA A 178 13.97 -8.27 13.94
CA ALA A 178 12.59 -8.29 14.44
C ALA A 178 11.70 -9.35 13.72
N PRO A 179 11.73 -9.50 12.39
CA PRO A 179 10.97 -10.56 11.72
C PRO A 179 11.40 -11.98 12.14
N ALA A 180 12.70 -12.19 12.34
CA ALA A 180 13.24 -13.48 12.78
C ALA A 180 12.85 -13.81 14.23
N LEU A 181 12.86 -12.79 15.10
CA LEU A 181 12.44 -12.91 16.50
C LEU A 181 10.96 -13.29 16.59
N ASP A 182 10.10 -12.67 15.80
CA ASP A 182 8.65 -12.97 15.80
C ASP A 182 8.31 -14.34 15.23
N ALA A 183 9.10 -14.86 14.28
CA ALA A 183 8.93 -16.23 13.82
C ALA A 183 9.25 -17.27 14.92
N ALA A 184 10.09 -16.90 15.89
CA ALA A 184 10.55 -17.79 16.95
C ALA A 184 9.70 -17.72 18.23
N VAL A 185 8.90 -16.65 18.43
CA VAL A 185 8.19 -16.40 19.69
C VAL A 185 6.73 -16.06 19.42
N ALA A 186 5.80 -16.59 20.24
CA ALA A 186 4.38 -16.28 20.08
C ALA A 186 4.10 -14.77 20.21
N TRP A 187 3.26 -14.20 19.35
CA TRP A 187 3.03 -12.76 19.20
C TRP A 187 2.76 -11.96 20.50
N ARG A 188 2.17 -12.59 21.52
CA ARG A 188 1.93 -11.97 22.85
C ARG A 188 3.24 -11.63 23.57
N TRP A 189 4.27 -12.45 23.38
CA TRP A 189 5.58 -12.24 23.98
C TRP A 189 6.32 -11.06 23.37
N THR A 190 6.05 -10.69 22.12
CA THR A 190 6.61 -9.48 21.52
C THR A 190 6.25 -8.22 22.33
N TYR A 191 5.02 -8.15 22.84
CA TYR A 191 4.58 -7.11 23.79
C TYR A 191 5.16 -7.30 25.20
N GLY A 192 5.27 -8.55 25.66
CA GLY A 192 5.87 -8.88 26.96
C GLY A 192 7.37 -8.53 27.06
N MET A 193 8.13 -8.69 25.98
CA MET A 193 9.54 -8.30 25.89
C MET A 193 9.71 -6.79 26.02
N PHE A 194 8.88 -6.01 25.32
CA PHE A 194 8.88 -4.54 25.43
C PHE A 194 8.58 -4.05 26.86
N LEU A 195 7.64 -4.71 27.54
CA LEU A 195 7.30 -4.43 28.94
C LEU A 195 8.49 -4.61 29.89
N ILE A 196 9.25 -5.70 29.75
CA ILE A 196 10.45 -5.96 30.57
C ILE A 196 11.51 -4.90 30.30
N MET A 197 11.71 -4.54 29.04
CA MET A 197 12.77 -3.61 28.62
C MET A 197 12.48 -2.15 29.02
N VAL A 198 11.23 -1.70 29.00
CA VAL A 198 10.84 -0.33 29.35
C VAL A 198 10.67 -0.14 30.87
N SER A 199 10.29 -1.19 31.62
CA SER A 199 10.13 -1.12 33.08
C SER A 199 11.44 -0.85 33.83
N VAL A 200 12.58 -1.13 33.21
CA VAL A 200 13.92 -0.82 33.74
C VAL A 200 14.19 0.70 33.79
N LEU A 201 13.39 1.52 33.11
CA LEU A 201 13.67 2.94 32.86
C LEU A 201 12.74 3.95 33.56
N GLY A 202 11.68 3.53 34.25
CA GLY A 202 10.61 4.44 34.69
C GLY A 202 10.34 4.46 36.21
N THR A 203 10.77 5.50 36.92
CA THR A 203 10.10 5.95 38.15
C THR A 203 9.95 7.47 38.16
N THR A 204 8.72 8.00 38.22
CA THR A 204 8.38 9.32 38.80
C THR A 204 6.86 9.54 38.88
N LYS A 205 6.41 10.39 39.82
CA LYS A 205 5.01 10.61 40.24
C LYS A 205 4.25 11.59 39.32
N LEU A 206 3.03 11.23 38.93
CA LEU A 206 2.16 11.95 37.97
C LEU A 206 0.81 12.38 38.59
N LYS A 207 0.76 13.45 39.42
CA LYS A 207 -0.51 13.83 40.09
C LYS A 207 -1.11 15.20 39.74
N ASP A 208 -0.62 15.95 38.74
CA ASP A 208 -1.06 17.35 38.59
C ASP A 208 -1.15 17.89 37.14
N ILE A 209 -1.59 17.08 36.18
CA ILE A 209 -1.46 17.37 34.73
C ILE A 209 -2.70 18.03 34.10
N SER A 210 -3.88 17.94 34.70
CA SER A 210 -5.13 18.35 34.03
C SER A 210 -5.48 19.85 34.11
N SER A 211 -4.86 20.62 35.01
CA SER A 211 -5.31 21.99 35.33
C SER A 211 -4.71 23.12 34.47
N ARG A 212 -3.77 22.82 33.55
CA ARG A 212 -3.02 23.85 32.78
C ARG A 212 -2.98 23.62 31.26
N MET A 213 -3.84 22.78 30.71
CA MET A 213 -3.88 22.45 29.27
C MET A 213 -5.16 23.00 28.62
N ASP A 214 -5.05 23.52 27.38
CA ASP A 214 -6.23 23.84 26.56
C ASP A 214 -6.84 22.54 25.99
N LEU A 215 -7.48 21.79 26.89
CA LEU A 215 -8.14 20.52 26.60
C LEU A 215 -9.29 20.70 25.60
N VAL A 216 -9.95 21.86 25.62
CA VAL A 216 -11.08 22.18 24.73
C VAL A 216 -10.58 22.39 23.30
N GLY A 217 -9.55 23.21 23.09
CA GLY A 217 -8.95 23.40 21.77
C GLY A 217 -8.38 22.10 21.20
N LEU A 218 -7.73 21.29 22.04
CA LEU A 218 -7.23 19.97 21.65
C LEU A 218 -8.36 19.00 21.24
N LEU A 219 -9.46 18.96 22.01
CA LEU A 219 -10.62 18.12 21.69
C LEU A 219 -11.29 18.56 20.39
N ILE A 220 -11.46 19.88 20.15
CA ILE A 220 -12.05 20.39 18.90
C ILE A 220 -11.16 20.03 17.70
N PHE A 221 -9.84 20.20 17.83
CA PHE A 221 -8.89 19.83 16.78
C PHE A 221 -8.91 18.32 16.47
N THR A 222 -8.90 17.48 17.50
CA THR A 222 -8.95 16.01 17.36
C THR A 222 -10.30 15.55 16.80
N LEU A 223 -11.41 16.15 17.23
CA LEU A 223 -12.74 15.84 16.71
C LEU A 223 -12.86 16.26 15.24
N GLY A 224 -12.37 17.44 14.87
CA GLY A 224 -12.45 17.96 13.51
C GLY A 224 -11.66 17.12 12.52
N PHE A 225 -10.45 16.73 12.89
CA PHE A 225 -9.64 15.84 12.07
C PHE A 225 -10.18 14.41 12.07
N GLY A 226 -10.65 13.90 13.22
CA GLY A 226 -11.36 12.63 13.38
C GLY A 226 -12.49 12.45 12.40
N LEU A 227 -13.36 13.46 12.33
CA LEU A 227 -14.53 13.46 11.45
C LEU A 227 -14.15 13.60 9.97
N THR A 228 -13.12 14.39 9.64
CA THR A 228 -12.66 14.61 8.26
C THR A 228 -11.91 13.40 7.69
N GLU A 229 -11.03 12.79 8.48
CA GLU A 229 -10.27 11.61 8.09
C GLU A 229 -11.18 10.37 8.00
N TYR A 230 -12.04 10.16 9.00
CA TYR A 230 -13.01 9.07 8.97
C TYR A 230 -13.97 9.22 7.78
N GLY A 231 -14.47 10.42 7.51
CA GLY A 231 -15.37 10.68 6.37
C GLY A 231 -14.72 10.42 5.01
N SER A 232 -13.51 10.92 4.78
CA SER A 232 -12.85 10.83 3.48
C SER A 232 -12.40 9.41 3.12
N ILE A 233 -11.94 8.62 4.10
CA ILE A 233 -11.48 7.25 3.86
C ILE A 233 -12.63 6.23 3.90
N THR A 234 -13.68 6.44 4.71
CA THR A 234 -14.87 5.56 4.66
C THR A 234 -15.67 5.73 3.38
N MET A 235 -15.64 6.88 2.71
CA MET A 235 -16.17 7.00 1.35
C MET A 235 -15.44 6.10 0.35
N LEU A 236 -14.11 5.97 0.49
CA LEU A 236 -13.29 5.09 -0.34
C LEU A 236 -13.54 3.61 -0.04
N ILE A 237 -13.79 3.25 1.23
CA ILE A 237 -14.08 1.86 1.66
C ILE A 237 -15.55 1.46 1.41
N SER A 238 -16.51 2.39 1.51
CA SER A 238 -17.93 2.11 1.23
C SER A 238 -18.15 1.75 -0.24
N ARG A 239 -17.21 2.12 -1.13
CA ARG A 239 -17.19 1.60 -2.51
C ARG A 239 -17.04 0.08 -2.56
N ARG A 240 -16.43 -0.57 -1.56
CA ARG A 240 -16.27 -2.04 -1.47
C ARG A 240 -17.48 -2.79 -0.90
N HIS A 241 -18.37 -2.09 -0.19
CA HIS A 241 -19.57 -2.66 0.45
C HIS A 241 -20.71 -1.63 0.38
N PRO A 242 -21.50 -1.59 -0.71
CA PRO A 242 -22.54 -0.58 -0.93
C PRO A 242 -23.58 -0.51 0.20
N THR A 243 -23.81 -1.62 0.88
CA THR A 243 -24.72 -1.76 2.02
C THR A 243 -24.25 -1.02 3.28
N GLU A 244 -22.99 -0.60 3.36
CA GLU A 244 -22.46 0.22 4.46
C GLU A 244 -22.53 1.74 4.18
N TYR A 245 -23.01 2.17 3.02
CA TYR A 245 -23.13 3.60 2.68
C TYR A 245 -24.15 4.29 3.61
N SER A 246 -23.72 5.33 4.34
CA SER A 246 -24.63 6.14 5.18
C SER A 246 -24.43 7.64 4.92
N PRO A 247 -25.50 8.43 4.76
CA PRO A 247 -25.44 9.90 4.64
C PRO A 247 -24.69 10.57 5.81
N GLY A 248 -24.68 9.92 6.98
CA GLY A 248 -23.92 10.37 8.14
C GLY A 248 -22.41 10.49 7.90
N ARG A 249 -21.84 9.73 6.96
CA ARG A 249 -20.39 9.78 6.62
C ARG A 249 -20.02 11.05 5.83
N ILE A 250 -20.89 11.50 4.91
CA ILE A 250 -20.76 12.83 4.26
C ILE A 250 -20.88 13.93 5.31
N ALA A 251 -21.87 13.80 6.20
CA ALA A 251 -22.08 14.76 7.27
C ALA A 251 -20.85 14.87 8.18
N MET A 252 -20.17 13.77 8.51
CA MET A 252 -18.91 13.81 9.26
C MET A 252 -17.79 14.56 8.52
N LEU A 253 -17.64 14.36 7.21
CA LEU A 253 -16.64 15.09 6.41
C LEU A 253 -16.94 16.60 6.38
N VAL A 254 -18.20 16.96 6.17
CA VAL A 254 -18.68 18.35 6.18
C VAL A 254 -18.54 18.99 7.57
N ILE A 255 -18.93 18.29 8.63
CA ILE A 255 -18.81 18.78 10.01
C ILE A 255 -17.33 18.95 10.37
N GLY A 256 -16.48 17.97 10.05
CA GLY A 256 -15.04 18.07 10.30
C GLY A 256 -14.42 19.26 9.57
N LEU A 257 -14.56 19.31 8.24
CA LEU A 257 -13.89 20.28 7.38
C LEU A 257 -14.46 21.71 7.48
N LEU A 258 -15.79 21.85 7.48
CA LEU A 258 -16.46 23.15 7.34
C LEU A 258 -16.96 23.73 8.67
N LEU A 259 -17.12 22.93 9.72
CA LEU A 259 -17.57 23.42 11.02
C LEU A 259 -16.46 23.35 12.06
N THR A 260 -15.83 22.20 12.21
CA THR A 260 -14.93 21.93 13.35
C THR A 260 -13.56 22.59 13.16
N PHE A 261 -12.98 22.56 11.96
CA PHE A 261 -11.72 23.26 11.68
C PHE A 261 -11.85 24.80 11.76
N PRO A 262 -12.86 25.44 11.13
CA PRO A 262 -13.08 26.87 11.33
C PRO A 262 -13.35 27.22 12.80
N ALA A 263 -14.13 26.40 13.53
CA ALA A 263 -14.35 26.60 14.96
C ALA A 263 -13.05 26.47 15.77
N PHE A 264 -12.18 25.51 15.45
CA PHE A 264 -10.85 25.39 16.07
C PHE A 264 -9.99 26.62 15.82
N VAL A 265 -9.93 27.10 14.58
CA VAL A 265 -9.16 28.31 14.22
C VAL A 265 -9.69 29.53 14.97
N LEU A 266 -11.02 29.70 15.05
CA LEU A 266 -11.64 30.78 15.82
C LEU A 266 -11.37 30.64 17.33
N TRP A 267 -11.43 29.42 17.87
CA TRP A 267 -11.09 29.13 19.27
C TRP A 267 -9.64 29.52 19.59
N GLU A 268 -8.70 29.06 18.77
CA GLU A 268 -7.28 29.37 18.88
C GLU A 268 -6.96 30.86 18.82
N LEU A 269 -7.60 31.58 17.90
CA LEU A 269 -7.30 32.99 17.67
C LEU A 269 -7.91 33.91 18.72
N TYR A 270 -9.08 33.56 19.27
CA TYR A 270 -9.87 34.49 20.09
C TYR A 270 -10.07 34.03 21.54
N TYR A 271 -10.07 32.73 21.83
CA TYR A 271 -10.50 32.20 23.12
C TYR A 271 -9.40 31.44 23.88
N ALA A 272 -8.45 30.82 23.19
CA ALA A 272 -7.40 30.03 23.82
C ALA A 272 -6.41 30.91 24.60
N SER A 273 -6.43 30.80 25.94
CA SER A 273 -5.43 31.44 26.82
C SER A 273 -4.00 30.91 26.55
N PHE A 274 -3.90 29.67 26.06
CA PHE A 274 -2.65 28.99 25.74
C PHE A 274 -2.79 28.22 24.42
N PRO A 275 -2.64 28.90 23.26
CA PRO A 275 -2.88 28.30 21.95
C PRO A 275 -1.97 27.10 21.69
N VAL A 276 -2.53 26.07 21.04
CA VAL A 276 -1.86 24.86 20.57
C VAL A 276 -0.96 25.16 19.36
N MET A 277 -1.35 26.09 18.50
CA MET A 277 -0.56 26.64 17.40
C MET A 277 -0.46 28.16 17.54
N PRO A 278 0.49 28.67 18.34
CA PRO A 278 0.64 30.09 18.54
C PRO A 278 0.86 30.82 17.20
N GLY A 279 0.02 31.81 16.88
CA GLY A 279 0.10 32.52 15.60
C GLY A 279 1.47 33.12 15.29
N ARG A 280 2.26 33.48 16.32
CA ARG A 280 3.65 33.93 16.18
C ARG A 280 4.59 32.87 15.59
N ILE A 281 4.34 31.59 15.85
CA ILE A 281 5.16 30.45 15.40
C ILE A 281 4.77 30.07 13.97
N ILE A 282 3.48 30.03 13.66
CA ILE A 282 2.99 29.69 12.31
C ILE A 282 3.36 30.78 11.29
N ARG A 283 3.43 32.05 11.72
CA ARG A 283 3.88 33.16 10.86
C ARG A 283 5.40 33.15 10.61
N ASN A 284 6.18 32.35 11.33
CA ASN A 284 7.60 32.22 11.05
C ASN A 284 7.81 31.45 9.74
N LYS A 285 8.36 32.14 8.73
CA LYS A 285 8.58 31.57 7.40
C LYS A 285 9.40 30.28 7.44
N GLY A 286 10.44 30.20 8.30
CA GLY A 286 11.27 29.01 8.42
C GLY A 286 10.52 27.79 8.95
N VAL A 287 9.63 28.00 9.91
CA VAL A 287 8.74 26.93 10.43
C VAL A 287 7.70 26.53 9.39
N LEU A 288 7.08 27.50 8.71
CA LEU A 288 6.08 27.23 7.68
C LEU A 288 6.65 26.44 6.49
N PHE A 289 7.86 26.79 6.04
CA PHE A 289 8.57 26.04 5.00
C PHE A 289 8.88 24.61 5.45
N ALA A 290 9.35 24.43 6.69
CA ALA A 290 9.63 23.09 7.21
C ALA A 290 8.37 22.21 7.28
N ILE A 291 7.25 22.75 7.79
CA ILE A 291 5.96 22.05 7.83
C ILE A 291 5.51 21.68 6.41
N SER A 292 5.57 22.63 5.47
CA SER A 292 5.15 22.42 4.08
C SER A 292 5.98 21.33 3.39
N ILE A 293 7.31 21.37 3.58
CA ILE A 293 8.22 20.37 3.02
C ILE A 293 7.94 18.99 3.63
N SER A 294 7.84 18.90 4.96
CA SER A 294 7.55 17.62 5.63
C SER A 294 6.20 17.05 5.23
N PHE A 295 5.17 17.89 5.07
CA PHE A 295 3.85 17.47 4.63
C PHE A 295 3.89 16.92 3.20
N LEU A 296 4.39 17.71 2.24
CA LEU A 296 4.42 17.30 0.83
C LEU A 296 5.28 16.07 0.61
N PHE A 297 6.44 16.01 1.26
CA PHE A 297 7.33 14.87 1.20
C PHE A 297 6.67 13.61 1.77
N GLN A 298 6.09 13.68 2.97
CA GLN A 298 5.49 12.48 3.57
C GLN A 298 4.28 12.00 2.78
N PHE A 299 3.46 12.93 2.28
CA PHE A 299 2.32 12.59 1.42
C PHE A 299 2.80 11.85 0.17
N ALA A 300 3.81 12.39 -0.52
CA ALA A 300 4.36 11.78 -1.73
C ALA A 300 5.03 10.42 -1.45
N SER A 301 5.78 10.30 -0.35
CA SER A 301 6.43 9.07 0.06
C SER A 301 5.43 7.95 0.34
N GLU A 302 4.37 8.24 1.09
CA GLU A 302 3.36 7.27 1.49
C GLU A 302 2.42 6.91 0.34
N PHE A 303 2.06 7.89 -0.50
CA PHE A 303 1.30 7.65 -1.72
C PHE A 303 2.09 6.75 -2.68
N SER A 304 3.37 7.05 -2.89
CA SER A 304 4.24 6.23 -3.74
C SER A 304 4.40 4.83 -3.15
N SER A 305 4.69 4.72 -1.85
CA SER A 305 4.89 3.45 -1.16
C SER A 305 3.66 2.56 -1.17
N GLY A 306 2.49 3.12 -0.90
CA GLY A 306 1.21 2.39 -1.00
C GLY A 306 0.91 1.91 -2.41
N SER A 307 1.36 2.66 -3.43
CA SER A 307 1.21 2.29 -4.83
C SER A 307 2.26 1.26 -5.31
N LEU A 308 3.40 1.10 -4.60
CA LEU A 308 4.48 0.16 -4.97
C LEU A 308 4.00 -1.30 -5.04
N GLY A 309 3.06 -1.68 -4.18
CA GLY A 309 2.52 -3.05 -4.06
C GLY A 309 1.94 -3.62 -5.36
N TYR A 310 1.44 -2.75 -6.23
CA TYR A 310 0.67 -3.14 -7.41
C TYR A 310 1.53 -3.40 -8.66
N PHE A 311 2.77 -2.96 -8.64
CA PHE A 311 3.68 -3.04 -9.79
C PHE A 311 4.76 -4.12 -9.62
N PHE A 312 4.59 -5.04 -8.66
CA PHE A 312 5.50 -6.17 -8.55
C PHE A 312 5.22 -7.19 -9.64
N PRO A 313 6.27 -7.75 -10.24
CA PRO A 313 6.11 -8.93 -11.07
C PRO A 313 5.50 -10.04 -10.23
N TRP A 314 4.42 -10.64 -10.72
CA TRP A 314 3.77 -11.80 -10.10
C TRP A 314 4.73 -12.98 -9.83
N SER A 315 5.92 -12.96 -10.44
CA SER A 315 7.02 -13.92 -10.26
C SER A 315 7.90 -13.70 -9.01
N TRP A 316 7.70 -12.62 -8.24
CA TRP A 316 8.48 -12.39 -7.02
C TRP A 316 7.84 -13.08 -5.82
N ASN A 317 8.65 -13.85 -5.08
CA ASN A 317 8.19 -14.45 -3.84
C ASN A 317 8.03 -13.40 -2.72
N VAL A 318 7.18 -13.70 -1.73
CA VAL A 318 6.84 -12.82 -0.61
C VAL A 318 8.09 -12.30 0.14
N GLY A 319 9.11 -13.16 0.30
CA GLY A 319 10.37 -12.78 0.93
C GLY A 319 11.15 -11.72 0.14
N THR A 320 11.22 -11.84 -1.19
CA THR A 320 11.92 -10.86 -2.04
C THR A 320 11.21 -9.51 -2.03
N ILE A 321 9.87 -9.52 -2.04
CA ILE A 321 9.06 -8.30 -1.89
C ILE A 321 9.34 -7.64 -0.53
N GLY A 322 9.39 -8.43 0.55
CA GLY A 322 9.77 -7.95 1.87
C GLY A 322 11.14 -7.28 1.89
N TYR A 323 12.17 -7.92 1.33
CA TYR A 323 13.52 -7.34 1.24
C TYR A 323 13.57 -6.05 0.43
N PHE A 324 12.78 -5.96 -0.65
CA PHE A 324 12.71 -4.76 -1.47
C PHE A 324 12.14 -3.57 -0.68
N PHE A 325 11.04 -3.77 0.05
CA PHE A 325 10.50 -2.72 0.92
C PHE A 325 11.48 -2.34 2.03
N SER A 326 12.13 -3.32 2.65
CA SER A 326 13.15 -3.09 3.68
C SER A 326 14.37 -2.34 3.15
N ALA A 327 14.71 -2.45 1.85
CA ALA A 327 15.88 -1.79 1.27
C ALA A 327 15.86 -0.27 1.42
N SER A 328 14.68 0.35 1.30
CA SER A 328 14.54 1.80 1.53
C SER A 328 14.81 2.18 2.98
N ALA A 329 14.28 1.42 3.93
CA ALA A 329 14.50 1.63 5.36
C ALA A 329 15.96 1.40 5.77
N ILE A 330 16.61 0.38 5.20
CA ILE A 330 18.04 0.11 5.42
C ILE A 330 18.88 1.27 4.90
N ALA A 331 18.61 1.72 3.67
CA ALA A 331 19.32 2.85 3.08
C ALA A 331 19.11 4.14 3.88
N TYR A 332 17.89 4.37 4.36
CA TYR A 332 17.53 5.48 5.25
C TYR A 332 18.39 5.46 6.54
N SER A 333 18.41 4.33 7.26
CA SER A 333 19.15 4.19 8.51
C SER A 333 20.66 4.17 8.33
N ALA A 334 21.17 3.55 7.25
CA ALA A 334 22.60 3.50 6.93
C ALA A 334 23.14 4.84 6.40
N GLY A 335 22.29 5.63 5.71
CA GLY A 335 22.63 6.95 5.20
C GLY A 335 22.68 8.03 6.28
N ALA A 336 21.93 7.85 7.37
CA ALA A 336 21.81 8.86 8.42
C ALA A 336 23.15 9.27 9.06
N PRO A 337 24.08 8.37 9.42
CA PRO A 337 25.38 8.75 10.00
C PRO A 337 26.22 9.62 9.08
N LEU A 338 26.25 9.27 7.79
CA LEU A 338 26.97 10.00 6.75
C LEU A 338 26.41 11.40 6.58
N LEU A 339 25.08 11.50 6.53
CA LEU A 339 24.38 12.78 6.51
C LEU A 339 24.65 13.61 7.78
N GLY A 340 24.71 12.96 8.95
CA GLY A 340 25.08 13.60 10.21
C GLY A 340 26.48 14.24 10.17
N ILE A 341 27.46 13.51 9.64
CA ILE A 341 28.82 14.03 9.40
C ILE A 341 28.76 15.19 8.40
N ALA A 342 27.97 15.08 7.33
CA ALA A 342 27.81 16.14 6.34
C ALA A 342 27.23 17.43 6.96
N TYR A 343 26.21 17.34 7.83
CA TYR A 343 25.71 18.50 8.58
C TYR A 343 26.79 19.14 9.45
N TYR A 344 27.60 18.32 10.10
CA TYR A 344 28.71 18.78 10.94
C TYR A 344 29.78 19.50 10.12
N VAL A 345 30.14 19.02 8.94
CA VAL A 345 31.18 19.62 8.10
C VAL A 345 30.66 20.84 7.33
N ILE A 346 29.53 20.69 6.63
CA ILE A 346 29.01 21.69 5.67
C ILE A 346 28.38 22.89 6.39
N ARG A 347 27.86 22.70 7.62
CA ARG A 347 27.20 23.75 8.42
C ARG A 347 25.97 24.38 7.78
N ARG A 348 25.48 23.84 6.66
CA ARG A 348 24.31 24.33 5.92
C ARG A 348 23.40 23.16 5.59
N TYR A 349 22.15 23.23 6.04
CA TYR A 349 21.15 22.18 5.78
C TYR A 349 20.51 22.30 4.40
N LYS A 350 20.39 23.51 3.83
CA LYS A 350 19.71 23.75 2.54
C LYS A 350 20.31 22.96 1.36
N PRO A 351 21.64 22.88 1.16
CA PRO A 351 22.20 22.06 0.08
C PRO A 351 21.88 20.58 0.25
N LEU A 352 21.91 20.08 1.49
CA LEU A 352 21.60 18.68 1.80
C LEU A 352 20.12 18.36 1.57
N LEU A 353 19.23 19.30 1.87
CA LEU A 353 17.80 19.21 1.51
C LEU A 353 17.59 19.10 0.00
N ILE A 354 18.29 19.92 -0.79
CA ILE A 354 18.18 19.90 -2.27
C ILE A 354 18.69 18.56 -2.81
N ILE A 355 19.86 18.11 -2.35
CA ILE A 355 20.41 16.80 -2.73
C ILE A 355 19.42 15.68 -2.37
N GLY A 356 18.84 15.73 -1.18
CA GLY A 356 17.83 14.77 -0.74
C GLY A 356 16.61 14.70 -1.66
N ASN A 357 16.07 15.87 -2.05
CA ASN A 357 14.95 15.95 -3.01
C ASN A 357 15.33 15.38 -4.37
N VAL A 358 16.51 15.70 -4.89
CA VAL A 358 16.99 15.16 -6.17
C VAL A 358 17.10 13.63 -6.11
N LEU A 359 17.70 13.07 -5.05
CA LEU A 359 17.81 11.62 -4.88
C LEU A 359 16.43 10.94 -4.80
N PHE A 360 15.50 11.53 -4.05
CA PHE A 360 14.15 11.00 -3.93
C PHE A 360 13.40 11.02 -5.27
N ILE A 361 13.43 12.14 -6.00
CA ILE A 361 12.82 12.28 -7.32
C ILE A 361 13.46 11.33 -8.32
N MET A 362 14.79 11.19 -8.32
CA MET A 362 15.49 10.23 -9.16
C MET A 362 15.09 8.80 -8.83
N GLY A 363 15.00 8.44 -7.55
CA GLY A 363 14.55 7.11 -7.12
C GLY A 363 13.14 6.80 -7.61
N CYS A 364 12.19 7.71 -7.43
CA CYS A 364 10.83 7.58 -7.94
C CYS A 364 10.78 7.55 -9.48
N GLY A 365 11.57 8.39 -10.15
CA GLY A 365 11.63 8.47 -11.61
C GLY A 365 12.24 7.23 -12.25
N LEU A 366 13.31 6.67 -11.68
CA LEU A 366 13.90 5.40 -12.11
C LEU A 366 12.93 4.24 -11.86
N TRP A 367 12.13 4.31 -10.80
CA TRP A 367 11.09 3.32 -10.55
C TRP A 367 9.97 3.40 -11.59
N LEU A 368 9.45 4.60 -11.90
CA LEU A 368 8.49 4.80 -13.00
C LEU A 368 9.06 4.40 -14.37
N HIS A 369 10.35 4.62 -14.59
CA HIS A 369 11.03 4.13 -15.79
C HIS A 369 11.13 2.61 -15.79
N SER A 370 11.35 1.98 -14.63
CA SER A 370 11.35 0.52 -14.50
C SER A 370 10.00 -0.08 -14.85
N THR A 371 8.89 0.52 -14.41
CA THR A 371 7.54 0.02 -14.70
C THR A 371 7.22 0.13 -16.19
N ARG A 372 7.67 1.20 -16.86
CA ARG A 372 7.58 1.31 -18.34
C ARG A 372 8.42 0.28 -19.10
N ARG A 373 9.52 -0.22 -18.53
CA ARG A 373 10.30 -1.33 -19.11
C ARG A 373 9.78 -2.71 -18.70
N TRP A 374 8.96 -2.77 -17.65
CA TRP A 374 8.13 -3.93 -17.34
C TRP A 374 6.92 -4.03 -18.26
N ASN A 375 6.48 -2.91 -18.87
CA ASN A 375 5.71 -2.95 -20.11
C ASN A 375 6.60 -3.49 -21.22
N PHE A 376 6.38 -4.76 -21.56
CA PHE A 376 7.07 -5.46 -22.65
C PHE A 376 6.82 -4.83 -24.04
N GLU A 377 5.95 -3.83 -24.15
CA GLU A 377 5.59 -3.16 -25.40
C GLU A 377 6.64 -2.18 -25.95
N VAL A 378 7.59 -1.67 -25.14
CA VAL A 378 8.35 -0.45 -25.53
C VAL A 378 9.88 -0.65 -25.63
N ASN A 379 10.46 -1.82 -25.32
CA ASN A 379 11.91 -2.03 -25.51
C ASN A 379 12.29 -3.50 -25.75
N ASP A 380 13.23 -3.73 -26.66
CA ASP A 380 14.01 -4.97 -26.88
C ASP A 380 14.93 -5.34 -25.68
N GLY A 381 14.62 -4.86 -24.48
CA GLY A 381 15.45 -4.99 -23.29
C GLY A 381 14.90 -6.04 -22.33
N ALA A 382 15.80 -6.85 -21.77
CA ALA A 382 15.47 -7.70 -20.63
C ALA A 382 14.80 -6.88 -19.49
N PRO A 383 13.86 -7.48 -18.73
CA PRO A 383 13.23 -6.80 -17.60
C PRO A 383 14.29 -6.20 -16.66
N PRO A 384 14.00 -5.05 -16.00
CA PRO A 384 14.96 -4.42 -15.11
C PRO A 384 15.51 -5.43 -14.10
N SER A 385 16.83 -5.49 -13.97
CA SER A 385 17.46 -6.41 -13.02
C SER A 385 16.96 -6.13 -11.61
N LYS A 386 16.92 -7.16 -10.74
CA LYS A 386 16.58 -6.96 -9.32
C LYS A 386 17.46 -5.86 -8.72
N ALA A 387 18.75 -5.82 -9.07
CA ALA A 387 19.67 -4.77 -8.63
C ALA A 387 19.22 -3.34 -9.03
N TYR A 388 18.66 -3.17 -10.23
CA TYR A 388 18.10 -1.87 -10.67
C TYR A 388 16.94 -1.43 -9.76
N LEU A 389 16.00 -2.33 -9.49
CA LEU A 389 14.86 -2.08 -8.61
C LEU A 389 15.33 -1.76 -7.18
N PHE A 390 16.25 -2.56 -6.62
CA PHE A 390 16.82 -2.27 -5.30
C PHE A 390 17.54 -0.92 -5.25
N THR A 391 18.21 -0.51 -6.34
CA THR A 391 18.84 0.82 -6.43
C THR A 391 17.81 1.95 -6.31
N THR A 392 16.60 1.79 -6.86
CA THR A 392 15.53 2.79 -6.68
C THR A 392 15.17 3.00 -5.21
N GLN A 393 15.04 1.91 -4.45
CA GLN A 393 14.70 1.95 -3.02
C GLN A 393 15.84 2.56 -2.21
N VAL A 394 17.09 2.29 -2.56
CA VAL A 394 18.25 2.90 -1.92
C VAL A 394 18.25 4.42 -2.12
N LEU A 395 18.00 4.89 -3.34
CA LEU A 395 17.93 6.34 -3.63
C LEU A 395 16.77 7.02 -2.89
N ILE A 396 15.60 6.37 -2.86
CA ILE A 396 14.43 6.84 -2.11
C ILE A 396 14.77 6.95 -0.61
N GLY A 397 15.37 5.90 -0.02
CA GLY A 397 15.75 5.89 1.39
C GLY A 397 16.75 6.98 1.77
N LEU A 398 17.82 7.13 0.98
CA LEU A 398 18.84 8.18 1.18
C LEU A 398 18.28 9.59 0.99
N GLY A 399 17.41 9.79 0.00
CA GLY A 399 16.74 11.07 -0.23
C GLY A 399 15.80 11.42 0.91
N SER A 400 15.05 10.44 1.40
CA SER A 400 14.07 10.59 2.48
C SER A 400 14.70 11.11 3.78
N ILE A 401 15.77 10.47 4.27
CA ILE A 401 16.44 10.92 5.51
C ILE A 401 17.00 12.33 5.38
N ALA A 402 17.53 12.69 4.21
CA ALA A 402 18.07 14.02 3.95
C ALA A 402 17.00 15.13 4.01
N ILE A 403 15.82 14.87 3.43
CA ILE A 403 14.69 15.81 3.44
C ILE A 403 14.14 15.96 4.86
N GLU A 404 13.86 14.85 5.54
CA GLU A 404 13.27 14.87 6.88
C GLU A 404 14.16 15.57 7.90
N MET A 405 15.45 15.22 7.93
CA MET A 405 16.38 15.84 8.88
C MET A 405 16.60 17.32 8.57
N SER A 406 16.66 17.69 7.30
CA SER A 406 16.84 19.09 6.91
C SER A 406 15.65 19.96 7.31
N ALA A 407 14.42 19.45 7.14
CA ALA A 407 13.21 20.16 7.55
C ALA A 407 13.17 20.33 9.08
N LEU A 408 13.48 19.26 9.82
CA LEU A 408 13.50 19.29 11.28
C LEU A 408 14.58 20.26 11.82
N ILE A 409 15.83 20.14 11.36
CA ILE A 409 16.93 21.02 11.77
C ILE A 409 16.64 22.47 11.39
N GLY A 410 16.13 22.70 10.17
CA GLY A 410 15.79 24.04 9.68
C GLY A 410 14.73 24.72 10.54
N SER A 411 13.71 23.97 10.97
CA SER A 411 12.67 24.48 11.87
C SER A 411 13.20 24.84 13.25
N GLN A 412 14.02 23.98 13.84
CA GLN A 412 14.59 24.17 15.18
C GLN A 412 15.64 25.28 15.20
N ALA A 413 16.31 25.53 14.08
CA ALA A 413 17.22 26.66 13.91
C ALA A 413 16.49 28.00 13.68
N SER A 414 15.21 27.97 13.29
CA SER A 414 14.43 29.18 12.96
C SER A 414 13.70 29.80 14.15
N VAL A 415 13.78 29.17 15.34
CA VAL A 415 13.07 29.62 16.54
C VAL A 415 13.98 29.64 17.76
N ALA A 416 13.62 30.45 18.76
CA ALA A 416 14.26 30.43 20.07
C ALA A 416 14.06 29.06 20.76
N HIS A 417 15.03 28.69 21.61
CA HIS A 417 15.05 27.42 22.34
C HIS A 417 13.74 27.13 23.10
N GLY A 418 13.10 28.16 23.67
CA GLY A 418 11.84 28.04 24.40
C GLY A 418 10.64 27.58 23.56
N ASN A 419 10.73 27.61 22.23
CA ASN A 419 9.68 27.18 21.31
C ASN A 419 10.05 25.87 20.56
N LEU A 420 11.14 25.20 20.92
CA LEU A 420 11.58 23.98 20.21
C LEU A 420 10.56 22.85 20.27
N ALA A 421 9.85 22.69 21.40
CA ALA A 421 8.87 21.62 21.57
C ALA A 421 7.68 21.78 20.65
N ILE A 422 7.04 22.93 20.71
CA ILE A 422 5.86 23.20 19.92
C ILE A 422 6.17 23.18 18.41
N VAL A 423 7.34 23.67 17.98
CA VAL A 423 7.75 23.58 16.56
C VAL A 423 7.98 22.13 16.12
N THR A 424 8.68 21.33 16.94
CA THR A 424 8.94 19.92 16.63
C THR A 424 7.62 19.13 16.62
N ALA A 425 6.74 19.39 17.58
CA ALA A 425 5.42 18.78 17.68
C ALA A 425 4.53 19.10 16.47
N LEU A 426 4.55 20.35 15.99
CA LEU A 426 3.82 20.77 14.79
C LEU A 426 4.30 20.02 13.54
N ILE A 427 5.62 19.87 13.36
CA ILE A 427 6.15 19.11 12.22
C ILE A 427 5.72 17.65 12.28
N PHE A 428 5.81 17.02 13.45
CA PHE A 428 5.44 15.62 13.61
C PHE A 428 3.93 15.42 13.38
N ALA A 429 3.10 16.34 13.87
CA ALA A 429 1.66 16.31 13.65
C ALA A 429 1.32 16.40 12.16
N TRP A 430 1.84 17.41 11.45
CA TRP A 430 1.56 17.60 10.02
C TRP A 430 2.17 16.51 9.14
N LYS A 431 3.35 15.99 9.49
CA LYS A 431 3.93 14.80 8.84
C LYS A 431 2.96 13.63 8.93
N ARG A 432 2.36 13.40 10.10
CA ARG A 432 1.42 12.29 10.28
C ARG A 432 0.12 12.47 9.51
N VAL A 433 -0.41 13.70 9.47
CA VAL A 433 -1.57 14.03 8.62
C VAL A 433 -1.29 13.64 7.16
N ALA A 434 -0.11 14.02 6.65
CA ALA A 434 0.29 13.70 5.30
C ALA A 434 0.41 12.19 5.04
N THR A 435 0.89 11.40 6.01
CA THR A 435 0.88 9.93 5.92
C THR A 435 -0.52 9.37 5.71
N THR A 436 -1.50 9.83 6.49
CA THR A 436 -2.85 9.30 6.36
C THR A 436 -3.45 9.64 5.01
N LEU A 437 -3.29 10.89 4.55
CA LEU A 437 -3.79 11.32 3.25
C LEU A 437 -3.10 10.59 2.08
N GLY A 438 -1.78 10.38 2.17
CA GLY A 438 -1.01 9.67 1.15
C GLY A 438 -1.42 8.20 1.03
N SER A 439 -1.54 7.50 2.16
CA SER A 439 -1.99 6.10 2.18
C SER A 439 -3.43 5.93 1.69
N ALA A 440 -4.35 6.83 2.08
CA ALA A 440 -5.72 6.84 1.57
C ALA A 440 -5.78 7.07 0.06
N GLY A 441 -4.97 8.00 -0.46
CA GLY A 441 -4.87 8.27 -1.89
C GLY A 441 -4.35 7.07 -2.67
N ALA A 442 -3.34 6.36 -2.15
CA ALA A 442 -2.81 5.15 -2.79
C ALA A 442 -3.88 4.05 -2.89
N VAL A 443 -4.65 3.83 -1.82
CA VAL A 443 -5.76 2.87 -1.80
C VAL A 443 -6.85 3.28 -2.80
N ALA A 444 -7.17 4.56 -2.90
CA ALA A 444 -8.18 5.06 -3.84
C ALA A 444 -7.86 4.72 -5.30
N VAL A 445 -6.60 4.88 -5.70
CA VAL A 445 -6.12 4.55 -7.05
C VAL A 445 -6.11 3.03 -7.27
N SER A 446 -5.82 2.24 -6.23
CA SER A 446 -5.89 0.78 -6.30
C SER A 446 -7.31 0.22 -6.45
N LEU A 447 -8.34 0.93 -6.00
CA LEU A 447 -9.72 0.42 -5.97
C LEU A 447 -10.47 0.61 -7.30
N SER A 448 -9.79 1.07 -8.35
CA SER A 448 -10.33 1.28 -9.69
C SER A 448 -9.65 0.38 -10.72
N THR A 449 -9.59 -0.93 -10.43
CA THR A 449 -9.00 -1.93 -11.33
C THR A 449 -9.93 -3.11 -11.56
N MET A 450 -10.01 -3.55 -12.80
CA MET A 450 -10.44 -4.88 -13.19
C MET A 450 -9.57 -5.91 -12.49
N ARG A 451 -10.12 -7.04 -12.04
CA ARG A 451 -9.35 -8.20 -11.59
C ARG A 451 -9.93 -9.46 -12.17
N VAL A 452 -9.05 -10.41 -12.50
CA VAL A 452 -9.45 -11.75 -12.92
C VAL A 452 -8.92 -12.74 -11.91
N VAL A 453 -9.81 -13.51 -11.31
CA VAL A 453 -9.47 -14.56 -10.35
C VAL A 453 -9.79 -15.92 -10.97
N PRO A 454 -8.78 -16.73 -11.30
CA PRO A 454 -8.99 -18.11 -11.72
C PRO A 454 -9.57 -18.94 -10.56
N VAL A 455 -10.57 -19.74 -10.89
CA VAL A 455 -11.21 -20.71 -10.00
C VAL A 455 -10.96 -22.09 -10.61
N PRO A 456 -9.93 -22.82 -10.15
CA PRO A 456 -9.69 -24.18 -10.60
C PRO A 456 -10.90 -25.07 -10.28
N VAL A 457 -11.45 -25.70 -11.32
CA VAL A 457 -12.57 -26.61 -11.23
C VAL A 457 -12.21 -27.92 -11.91
N ARG A 458 -12.84 -29.02 -11.50
CA ARG A 458 -12.47 -30.38 -11.96
C ARG A 458 -10.96 -30.65 -11.76
N SER A 459 -10.37 -31.48 -12.60
CA SER A 459 -8.94 -31.82 -12.60
C SER A 459 -8.07 -30.78 -13.28
N ASP A 460 -8.60 -30.11 -14.30
CA ASP A 460 -7.85 -29.34 -15.29
C ASP A 460 -8.61 -28.14 -15.86
N ASN A 461 -9.88 -27.93 -15.52
CA ASN A 461 -10.67 -26.81 -16.05
C ASN A 461 -10.48 -25.53 -15.19
N TYR A 462 -10.67 -24.37 -15.82
CA TYR A 462 -10.75 -23.08 -15.17
C TYR A 462 -12.12 -22.44 -15.37
N ALA A 463 -12.73 -22.04 -14.26
CA ALA A 463 -13.73 -20.98 -14.24
C ALA A 463 -13.05 -19.67 -13.82
N TYR A 464 -13.69 -18.52 -14.05
CA TYR A 464 -13.13 -17.23 -13.63
C TYR A 464 -14.16 -16.32 -12.98
N LEU A 465 -13.67 -15.47 -12.07
CA LEU A 465 -14.36 -14.25 -11.67
C LEU A 465 -13.70 -13.06 -12.38
N LEU A 466 -14.47 -12.39 -13.23
CA LEU A 466 -14.12 -11.09 -13.81
C LEU A 466 -14.74 -10.00 -12.94
N ILE A 467 -13.90 -9.37 -12.12
CA ILE A 467 -14.31 -8.49 -11.02
C ILE A 467 -14.03 -7.03 -11.40
N ASP A 468 -15.04 -6.18 -11.28
CA ASP A 468 -14.87 -4.72 -11.24
C ASP A 468 -14.75 -4.29 -9.77
N ASP A 469 -13.53 -4.05 -9.28
CA ASP A 469 -13.30 -3.68 -7.87
C ASP A 469 -13.97 -2.35 -7.51
N ALA A 470 -14.26 -1.47 -8.49
CA ALA A 470 -14.91 -0.19 -8.21
C ALA A 470 -16.36 -0.37 -7.78
N THR A 471 -17.05 -1.39 -8.30
CA THR A 471 -18.45 -1.68 -8.01
C THR A 471 -18.66 -2.95 -7.16
N ASN A 472 -17.61 -3.75 -6.97
CA ASN A 472 -17.65 -5.14 -6.44
C ASN A 472 -18.64 -6.03 -7.19
N LYS A 473 -18.88 -5.72 -8.45
CA LYS A 473 -19.66 -6.58 -9.33
C LYS A 473 -18.71 -7.49 -10.07
N ALA A 474 -19.14 -8.73 -10.24
CA ALA A 474 -18.36 -9.72 -10.96
C ALA A 474 -19.22 -10.45 -11.99
N ALA A 475 -18.59 -10.83 -13.09
CA ALA A 475 -19.12 -11.83 -14.00
C ALA A 475 -18.41 -13.17 -13.75
N ALA A 476 -19.18 -14.25 -13.73
CA ALA A 476 -18.63 -15.60 -13.70
C ALA A 476 -18.42 -16.09 -15.13
N VAL A 477 -17.20 -16.46 -15.49
CA VAL A 477 -16.86 -17.02 -16.80
C VAL A 477 -16.76 -18.54 -16.67
N ASP A 478 -17.49 -19.27 -17.53
CA ASP A 478 -17.59 -20.74 -17.56
C ASP A 478 -17.77 -21.39 -16.17
N PRO A 479 -18.80 -21.01 -15.38
CA PRO A 479 -18.94 -21.46 -13.99
C PRO A 479 -19.50 -22.88 -13.88
N PHE A 480 -18.72 -23.89 -14.28
CA PHE A 480 -19.12 -25.30 -14.18
C PHE A 480 -19.50 -25.72 -12.76
N ASP A 481 -18.64 -25.40 -11.77
CA ASP A 481 -18.84 -25.72 -10.35
C ASP A 481 -19.35 -24.47 -9.62
N VAL A 482 -20.66 -24.20 -9.73
CA VAL A 482 -21.31 -23.00 -9.18
C VAL A 482 -21.07 -22.84 -7.68
N PRO A 483 -21.11 -23.89 -6.83
CA PRO A 483 -20.78 -23.76 -5.41
C PRO A 483 -19.36 -23.24 -5.16
N LYS A 484 -18.34 -23.71 -5.90
CA LYS A 484 -16.97 -23.19 -5.77
C LYS A 484 -16.84 -21.75 -6.24
N VAL A 485 -17.45 -21.41 -7.37
CA VAL A 485 -17.45 -20.04 -7.91
C VAL A 485 -18.11 -19.09 -6.92
N LYS A 486 -19.24 -19.50 -6.33
CA LYS A 486 -19.93 -18.74 -5.28
C LYS A 486 -19.07 -18.57 -4.04
N ALA A 487 -18.45 -19.64 -3.53
CA ALA A 487 -17.57 -19.56 -2.36
C ALA A 487 -16.37 -18.64 -2.60
N GLN A 488 -15.80 -18.66 -3.82
CA GLN A 488 -14.74 -17.73 -4.18
C GLN A 488 -15.26 -16.28 -4.27
N ALA A 489 -16.45 -16.05 -4.84
CA ALA A 489 -17.05 -14.71 -4.90
C ALA A 489 -17.33 -14.14 -3.49
N GLU A 490 -17.82 -14.98 -2.57
CA GLU A 490 -18.01 -14.62 -1.15
C GLU A 490 -16.68 -14.28 -0.46
N LYS A 491 -15.62 -15.05 -0.74
CA LYS A 491 -14.27 -14.78 -0.22
C LYS A 491 -13.69 -13.46 -0.74
N GLU A 492 -13.94 -13.15 -2.00
CA GLU A 492 -13.53 -11.88 -2.63
C GLU A 492 -14.44 -10.70 -2.22
N GLY A 493 -15.61 -10.97 -1.63
CA GLY A 493 -16.57 -9.96 -1.20
C GLY A 493 -17.34 -9.29 -2.35
N VAL A 494 -17.56 -10.02 -3.46
CA VAL A 494 -18.16 -9.49 -4.69
C VAL A 494 -19.55 -10.08 -4.97
N GLU A 495 -20.39 -9.30 -5.64
CA GLU A 495 -21.71 -9.72 -6.12
C GLU A 495 -21.61 -10.26 -7.56
N LEU A 496 -22.10 -11.48 -7.77
CA LEU A 496 -22.18 -12.09 -9.10
C LEU A 496 -23.38 -11.51 -9.85
N THR A 497 -23.10 -10.79 -10.94
CA THR A 497 -24.09 -10.01 -11.69
C THR A 497 -24.27 -10.45 -13.14
N ALA A 498 -23.38 -11.30 -13.66
CA ALA A 498 -23.46 -11.85 -15.01
C ALA A 498 -22.80 -13.22 -15.09
N LEU A 499 -23.21 -14.01 -16.08
CA LEU A 499 -22.56 -15.23 -16.51
C LEU A 499 -22.09 -15.07 -17.95
N ILE A 500 -20.86 -15.49 -18.23
CA ILE A 500 -20.27 -15.48 -19.57
C ILE A 500 -19.88 -16.93 -19.90
N THR A 501 -20.41 -17.47 -21.00
CA THR A 501 -20.03 -18.80 -21.50
C THR A 501 -19.25 -18.68 -22.80
N THR A 502 -18.08 -19.31 -22.85
CA THR A 502 -17.22 -19.36 -24.04
C THR A 502 -17.80 -20.25 -25.13
N HIS A 503 -18.29 -21.44 -24.77
CA HIS A 503 -18.90 -22.39 -25.70
C HIS A 503 -19.79 -23.42 -24.98
N HIS A 504 -20.60 -24.17 -25.74
CA HIS A 504 -21.65 -25.03 -25.19
C HIS A 504 -21.17 -26.32 -24.48
N HIS A 505 -19.90 -26.72 -24.56
CA HIS A 505 -19.47 -27.98 -23.94
C HIS A 505 -19.78 -28.02 -22.43
N ALA A 506 -20.18 -29.20 -21.96
CA ALA A 506 -20.77 -29.37 -20.62
C ALA A 506 -19.80 -29.00 -19.48
N ASP A 507 -18.50 -29.09 -19.70
CA ASP A 507 -17.46 -28.73 -18.74
C ASP A 507 -17.16 -27.23 -18.65
N HIS A 508 -17.80 -26.43 -19.52
CA HIS A 508 -17.82 -24.97 -19.47
C HIS A 508 -19.22 -24.44 -19.14
N SER A 509 -20.25 -24.97 -19.80
CA SER A 509 -21.64 -24.49 -19.75
C SER A 509 -22.52 -25.25 -18.75
N GLY A 510 -22.04 -26.37 -18.20
CA GLY A 510 -22.85 -27.30 -17.40
C GLY A 510 -23.41 -26.70 -16.12
N GLY A 511 -22.74 -25.69 -15.55
CA GLY A 511 -23.21 -24.98 -14.37
C GLY A 511 -24.22 -23.85 -14.68
N ASN A 512 -24.48 -23.52 -15.93
CA ASN A 512 -25.30 -22.34 -16.28
C ASN A 512 -26.73 -22.41 -15.73
N LYS A 513 -27.39 -23.58 -15.79
CA LYS A 513 -28.75 -23.74 -15.26
C LYS A 513 -28.79 -23.57 -13.74
N GLU A 514 -27.80 -24.12 -13.05
CA GLU A 514 -27.65 -23.96 -11.60
C GLU A 514 -27.36 -22.48 -11.27
N PHE A 515 -26.43 -21.84 -11.97
CA PHE A 515 -26.12 -20.43 -11.77
C PHE A 515 -27.35 -19.55 -11.97
N HIS A 516 -28.12 -19.76 -13.06
CA HIS A 516 -29.34 -19.02 -13.33
C HIS A 516 -30.41 -19.25 -12.25
N SER A 517 -30.47 -20.45 -11.65
CA SER A 517 -31.38 -20.70 -10.53
C SER A 517 -31.00 -19.92 -9.26
N VAL A 518 -29.70 -19.73 -9.02
CA VAL A 518 -29.18 -18.98 -7.86
C VAL A 518 -29.24 -17.46 -8.12
N TYR A 519 -29.02 -17.04 -9.36
CA TYR A 519 -28.96 -15.64 -9.81
C TYR A 519 -29.92 -15.39 -10.99
N PRO A 520 -31.24 -15.41 -10.78
CA PRO A 520 -32.23 -15.39 -11.87
C PRO A 520 -32.22 -14.11 -12.70
N ASN A 521 -31.73 -13.00 -12.14
CA ASN A 521 -31.68 -11.70 -12.82
C ASN A 521 -30.34 -11.47 -13.54
N ALA A 522 -29.36 -12.37 -13.40
CA ALA A 522 -28.07 -12.21 -14.03
C ALA A 522 -28.16 -12.62 -15.52
N PRO A 523 -27.76 -11.75 -16.48
CA PRO A 523 -27.66 -12.13 -17.88
C PRO A 523 -26.67 -13.28 -18.06
N VAL A 524 -27.00 -14.16 -19.00
CA VAL A 524 -26.20 -15.30 -19.44
C VAL A 524 -25.83 -15.05 -20.89
N TYR A 525 -24.56 -14.70 -21.11
CA TYR A 525 -23.98 -14.41 -22.42
C TYR A 525 -23.37 -15.67 -23.04
N GLY A 526 -23.59 -15.88 -24.34
CA GLY A 526 -23.07 -17.03 -25.08
C GLY A 526 -23.35 -16.94 -26.58
N GLY A 527 -22.64 -17.75 -27.38
CA GLY A 527 -22.66 -17.65 -28.85
C GLY A 527 -23.84 -18.31 -29.56
N SER A 528 -24.59 -19.19 -28.90
CA SER A 528 -25.72 -19.91 -29.52
C SER A 528 -26.73 -20.45 -28.50
N ASP A 529 -27.92 -20.80 -28.98
CA ASP A 529 -28.99 -21.42 -28.17
C ASP A 529 -28.62 -22.81 -27.59
N ASN A 530 -27.47 -23.39 -27.99
CA ASN A 530 -26.94 -24.60 -27.37
C ASN A 530 -26.39 -24.33 -25.95
N VAL A 531 -26.08 -23.07 -25.63
CA VAL A 531 -25.66 -22.66 -24.28
C VAL A 531 -26.86 -22.77 -23.33
N PRO A 532 -26.79 -23.61 -22.27
CA PRO A 532 -27.91 -23.75 -21.34
C PRO A 532 -28.22 -22.45 -20.61
N ALA A 533 -29.51 -22.18 -20.42
CA ALA A 533 -30.02 -20.98 -19.74
C ALA A 533 -29.57 -19.64 -20.38
N LEU A 534 -29.23 -19.64 -21.67
CA LEU A 534 -28.89 -18.44 -22.41
C LEU A 534 -30.03 -17.42 -22.35
N THR A 535 -29.68 -16.17 -22.06
CA THR A 535 -30.62 -15.04 -22.10
C THR A 535 -30.17 -13.93 -23.04
N HIS A 536 -28.86 -13.83 -23.29
CA HIS A 536 -28.25 -12.77 -24.10
C HIS A 536 -27.32 -13.39 -25.16
N PRO A 537 -27.86 -13.84 -26.32
CA PRO A 537 -27.02 -14.31 -27.41
C PRO A 537 -26.10 -13.19 -27.90
N VAL A 538 -24.82 -13.49 -28.10
CA VAL A 538 -23.80 -12.55 -28.59
C VAL A 538 -23.16 -13.04 -29.89
N LYS A 539 -22.72 -12.10 -30.72
CA LYS A 539 -22.07 -12.33 -32.02
C LYS A 539 -20.71 -11.63 -32.07
N ASP A 540 -20.00 -11.85 -33.17
CA ASP A 540 -18.73 -11.17 -33.43
C ASP A 540 -18.89 -9.64 -33.38
N GLY A 541 -18.01 -8.99 -32.63
CA GLY A 541 -17.98 -7.53 -32.50
C GLY A 541 -18.98 -6.94 -31.50
N ASP A 542 -19.90 -7.73 -30.95
CA ASP A 542 -20.81 -7.27 -29.90
C ASP A 542 -20.03 -6.83 -28.66
N THR A 543 -20.62 -5.90 -27.91
CA THR A 543 -20.01 -5.37 -26.68
C THR A 543 -21.02 -5.26 -25.56
N PHE A 544 -20.55 -5.48 -24.33
CA PHE A 544 -21.31 -5.27 -23.11
C PHE A 544 -20.38 -4.86 -21.97
N SER A 545 -20.95 -4.56 -20.80
CA SER A 545 -20.18 -4.15 -19.63
C SER A 545 -20.43 -5.04 -18.42
N VAL A 546 -19.40 -5.18 -17.60
CA VAL A 546 -19.45 -5.80 -16.27
C VAL A 546 -19.09 -4.73 -15.26
N GLY A 547 -20.00 -4.42 -14.35
CA GLY A 547 -19.83 -3.25 -13.47
C GLY A 547 -19.85 -1.92 -14.24
N GLU A 548 -19.08 -0.94 -13.76
CA GLU A 548 -18.96 0.39 -14.40
C GLU A 548 -17.72 0.49 -15.29
N ASN A 549 -16.65 -0.24 -14.98
CA ASN A 549 -15.34 -0.02 -15.61
C ASN A 549 -14.88 -1.12 -16.56
N ILE A 550 -15.57 -2.25 -16.66
CA ILE A 550 -15.13 -3.34 -17.55
C ILE A 550 -15.95 -3.31 -18.82
N LYS A 551 -15.27 -3.13 -19.95
CA LYS A 551 -15.85 -3.36 -21.28
C LYS A 551 -15.44 -4.72 -21.78
N VAL A 552 -16.42 -5.46 -22.27
CA VAL A 552 -16.25 -6.77 -22.91
C VAL A 552 -16.57 -6.64 -24.38
N LYS A 553 -15.70 -7.16 -25.24
CA LYS A 553 -15.89 -7.31 -26.67
C LYS A 553 -15.87 -8.79 -27.04
N CYS A 554 -16.92 -9.22 -27.73
CA CYS A 554 -17.08 -10.58 -28.23
C CYS A 554 -16.29 -10.77 -29.52
N LEU A 555 -15.50 -11.83 -29.60
CA LEU A 555 -14.70 -12.22 -30.75
C LEU A 555 -15.12 -13.63 -31.15
N ALA A 556 -15.82 -13.76 -32.28
CA ALA A 556 -16.27 -15.08 -32.71
C ALA A 556 -15.08 -15.89 -33.25
N THR A 557 -14.88 -17.07 -32.67
CA THR A 557 -13.76 -17.97 -33.01
C THR A 557 -14.26 -19.39 -33.24
N PRO A 558 -15.14 -19.61 -34.25
CA PRO A 558 -15.68 -20.94 -34.55
C PRO A 558 -14.53 -21.87 -34.96
N CYS A 559 -14.43 -23.04 -34.33
CA CYS A 559 -13.66 -24.20 -34.79
C CYS A 559 -13.73 -25.34 -33.79
N HIS A 560 -13.39 -25.07 -32.52
CA HIS A 560 -13.50 -26.05 -31.45
C HIS A 560 -14.95 -26.50 -31.33
N THR A 561 -15.84 -25.52 -31.14
CA THR A 561 -17.26 -25.59 -31.48
C THR A 561 -17.60 -24.46 -32.45
N GLN A 562 -18.73 -24.56 -33.14
CA GLN A 562 -19.22 -23.52 -34.04
C GLN A 562 -19.75 -22.27 -33.31
N ASP A 563 -20.07 -22.39 -32.01
CA ASP A 563 -20.58 -21.30 -31.19
C ASP A 563 -19.54 -20.68 -30.24
N SER A 564 -18.27 -21.02 -30.44
CA SER A 564 -17.16 -20.52 -29.62
C SER A 564 -16.97 -19.00 -29.77
N ILE A 565 -17.05 -18.29 -28.63
CA ILE A 565 -16.78 -16.85 -28.51
C ILE A 565 -15.62 -16.65 -27.53
N CYS A 566 -14.57 -15.97 -27.97
CA CYS A 566 -13.56 -15.40 -27.08
C CYS A 566 -14.04 -14.02 -26.58
N TYR A 567 -13.80 -13.71 -25.31
CA TYR A 567 -14.21 -12.43 -24.72
C TYR A 567 -13.00 -11.58 -24.36
N TYR A 568 -12.75 -10.54 -25.16
CA TYR A 568 -11.72 -9.55 -24.87
C TYR A 568 -12.25 -8.53 -23.86
N VAL A 569 -11.56 -8.36 -22.75
CA VAL A 569 -11.95 -7.50 -21.64
C VAL A 569 -10.93 -6.38 -21.46
N GLN A 570 -11.41 -5.19 -21.19
CA GLN A 570 -10.57 -4.01 -20.97
C GLN A 570 -11.17 -3.15 -19.86
N ASP A 571 -10.30 -2.69 -18.97
CA ASP A 571 -10.63 -1.68 -17.97
C ASP A 571 -10.68 -0.29 -18.64
N THR A 572 -11.78 0.44 -18.42
CA THR A 572 -11.96 1.79 -18.99
C THR A 572 -11.21 2.88 -18.24
N ALA A 573 -10.91 2.67 -16.95
CA ALA A 573 -10.10 3.55 -16.12
C ALA A 573 -8.60 3.30 -16.29
N GLN A 574 -8.20 2.05 -16.59
CA GLN A 574 -6.81 1.63 -16.86
C GLN A 574 -6.72 0.86 -18.19
N PRO A 575 -6.71 1.54 -19.35
CA PRO A 575 -6.78 0.88 -20.67
C PRO A 575 -5.66 -0.12 -20.97
N GLU A 576 -4.52 -0.03 -20.27
CA GLU A 576 -3.42 -0.99 -20.28
C GLU A 576 -3.81 -2.34 -19.69
N GLN A 577 -4.78 -2.36 -18.77
CA GLN A 577 -5.27 -3.57 -18.14
C GLN A 577 -6.31 -4.24 -19.04
N LYS A 578 -5.88 -5.28 -19.75
CA LYS A 578 -6.70 -6.01 -20.72
C LYS A 578 -6.42 -7.50 -20.69
N GLY A 579 -7.39 -8.29 -21.10
CA GLY A 579 -7.27 -9.73 -21.16
C GLY A 579 -8.24 -10.35 -22.15
N VAL A 580 -8.10 -11.63 -22.42
CA VAL A 580 -9.00 -12.39 -23.28
C VAL A 580 -9.30 -13.75 -22.68
N PHE A 581 -10.58 -14.04 -22.48
CA PHE A 581 -11.06 -15.38 -22.14
C PHE A 581 -11.23 -16.17 -23.43
N THR A 582 -10.44 -17.21 -23.62
CA THR A 582 -10.32 -17.92 -24.90
C THR A 582 -11.09 -19.24 -24.95
N GLY A 583 -11.59 -19.70 -23.79
CA GLY A 583 -12.14 -21.04 -23.64
C GLY A 583 -11.16 -22.07 -24.21
N ASP A 584 -11.65 -22.86 -25.15
CA ASP A 584 -10.88 -23.93 -25.78
C ASP A 584 -10.33 -23.56 -27.15
N THR A 585 -10.42 -22.29 -27.56
CA THR A 585 -9.84 -21.84 -28.83
C THR A 585 -8.31 -21.79 -28.76
N LEU A 586 -7.79 -21.02 -27.81
CA LEU A 586 -6.36 -20.80 -27.57
C LEU A 586 -6.03 -21.28 -26.14
N PHE A 587 -5.05 -22.18 -26.05
CA PHE A 587 -4.45 -22.58 -24.78
C PHE A 587 -3.04 -22.01 -24.68
N LEU A 588 -2.49 -21.98 -23.46
CA LEU A 588 -1.09 -21.63 -23.28
C LEU A 588 -0.19 -22.62 -24.05
N ALA A 589 0.51 -22.11 -25.06
CA ALA A 589 1.32 -22.85 -26.02
C ALA A 589 0.59 -23.94 -26.84
N GLY A 590 -0.73 -23.83 -26.99
CA GLY A 590 -1.53 -24.79 -27.75
C GLY A 590 -2.82 -24.20 -28.31
N CYS A 591 -3.66 -25.05 -28.89
CA CYS A 591 -5.01 -24.69 -29.34
C CYS A 591 -6.00 -25.85 -29.09
N GLY A 592 -7.29 -25.55 -29.23
CA GLY A 592 -8.37 -26.53 -29.19
C GLY A 592 -8.24 -27.66 -30.20
N ARG A 593 -8.85 -28.81 -29.87
CA ARG A 593 -9.16 -29.81 -30.90
C ARG A 593 -10.31 -29.30 -31.77
N PHE A 594 -10.27 -29.59 -33.07
CA PHE A 594 -11.31 -29.20 -34.01
C PHE A 594 -12.43 -30.26 -33.94
N PHE A 595 -13.38 -30.10 -33.02
CA PHE A 595 -14.49 -31.06 -32.90
C PHE A 595 -15.57 -30.80 -33.95
N GLU A 596 -15.91 -29.53 -34.18
CA GLU A 596 -16.99 -29.14 -35.10
C GLU A 596 -16.51 -28.31 -36.30
N GLY A 597 -15.22 -27.99 -36.35
CA GLY A 597 -14.65 -27.14 -37.40
C GLY A 597 -13.41 -27.72 -38.07
N THR A 598 -12.66 -26.84 -38.72
CA THR A 598 -11.63 -27.17 -39.70
C THR A 598 -10.36 -26.34 -39.50
N ALA A 599 -9.25 -26.76 -40.12
CA ALA A 599 -7.99 -26.03 -40.06
C ALA A 599 -8.07 -24.58 -40.58
N PRO A 600 -8.78 -24.25 -41.68
CA PRO A 600 -9.03 -22.86 -42.08
C PRO A 600 -9.67 -22.01 -40.99
N GLU A 601 -10.63 -22.59 -40.26
CA GLU A 601 -11.36 -21.89 -39.20
C GLU A 601 -10.46 -21.65 -37.98
N MET A 602 -9.70 -22.65 -37.51
CA MET A 602 -8.75 -22.42 -36.41
C MET A 602 -7.65 -21.43 -36.79
N HIS A 603 -7.13 -21.53 -38.02
CA HIS A 603 -6.14 -20.57 -38.50
C HIS A 603 -6.72 -19.15 -38.44
N LYS A 604 -7.92 -18.94 -38.98
CA LYS A 604 -8.61 -17.65 -38.91
C LYS A 604 -8.85 -17.17 -37.47
N ALA A 605 -9.26 -18.07 -36.56
CA ALA A 605 -9.49 -17.77 -35.15
C ALA A 605 -8.21 -17.31 -34.44
N LEU A 606 -7.11 -18.05 -34.59
CA LEU A 606 -5.83 -17.70 -33.96
C LEU A 606 -5.20 -16.46 -34.61
N SER A 607 -5.33 -16.28 -35.93
CA SER A 607 -4.93 -15.03 -36.59
C SER A 607 -5.74 -13.84 -36.06
N TYR A 608 -7.05 -14.02 -35.83
CA TYR A 608 -7.89 -12.96 -35.28
C TYR A 608 -7.49 -12.60 -33.84
N LEU A 609 -7.28 -13.58 -32.97
CA LEU A 609 -6.74 -13.36 -31.62
C LEU A 609 -5.34 -12.72 -31.65
N GLY A 610 -4.52 -13.07 -32.63
CA GLY A 610 -3.21 -12.46 -32.86
C GLY A 610 -3.27 -10.97 -33.24
N THR A 611 -4.42 -10.43 -33.63
CA THR A 611 -4.60 -8.98 -33.87
C THR A 611 -4.83 -8.17 -32.60
N LEU A 612 -5.08 -8.83 -31.46
CA LEU A 612 -5.20 -8.15 -30.18
C LEU A 612 -3.87 -7.50 -29.77
N PRO A 613 -3.90 -6.46 -28.92
CA PRO A 613 -2.69 -5.87 -28.36
C PRO A 613 -1.80 -6.94 -27.69
N ASP A 614 -0.50 -6.81 -27.86
CA ASP A 614 0.52 -7.80 -27.50
C ASP A 614 0.56 -8.10 -25.99
N GLU A 615 0.24 -7.11 -25.18
CA GLU A 615 0.12 -7.11 -23.72
C GLU A 615 -1.19 -7.74 -23.20
N THR A 616 -2.10 -8.16 -24.09
CA THR A 616 -3.36 -8.80 -23.69
C THR A 616 -3.11 -10.14 -23.00
N VAL A 617 -3.51 -10.24 -21.73
CA VAL A 617 -3.37 -11.45 -20.91
C VAL A 617 -4.33 -12.55 -21.39
N VAL A 618 -3.86 -13.79 -21.48
CA VAL A 618 -4.64 -14.93 -21.95
C VAL A 618 -5.20 -15.74 -20.77
N TYR A 619 -6.52 -15.99 -20.80
CA TYR A 619 -7.26 -16.82 -19.84
C TYR A 619 -7.94 -17.99 -20.55
N ASN A 620 -7.28 -19.14 -20.51
CA ASN A 620 -7.62 -20.37 -21.24
C ASN A 620 -8.43 -21.39 -20.42
N GLY A 621 -9.32 -22.13 -21.08
CA GLY A 621 -10.27 -23.04 -20.44
C GLY A 621 -9.68 -24.20 -19.63
N HIS A 622 -8.52 -24.73 -20.04
CA HIS A 622 -7.90 -25.91 -19.43
C HIS A 622 -6.41 -25.77 -19.16
N GLU A 623 -5.93 -26.39 -18.09
CA GLU A 623 -4.53 -26.50 -17.69
C GLU A 623 -3.77 -27.56 -18.50
N TYR A 624 -3.61 -27.31 -19.80
CA TYR A 624 -2.84 -28.17 -20.72
C TYR A 624 -1.38 -27.75 -20.89
N THR A 625 -0.91 -26.75 -20.15
CA THR A 625 0.35 -26.06 -20.42
C THR A 625 1.56 -27.00 -20.43
N LYS A 626 1.62 -27.98 -19.52
CA LYS A 626 2.70 -28.99 -19.50
C LYS A 626 2.72 -29.84 -20.78
N GLY A 627 1.56 -30.33 -21.21
CA GLY A 627 1.44 -31.13 -22.42
C GLY A 627 1.68 -30.29 -23.68
N SER A 628 1.18 -29.06 -23.70
CA SER A 628 1.41 -28.07 -24.77
C SER A 628 2.89 -27.74 -24.92
N LEU A 629 3.58 -27.49 -23.81
CA LEU A 629 5.04 -27.32 -23.76
C LEU A 629 5.76 -28.54 -24.33
N ALA A 630 5.44 -29.75 -23.88
CA ALA A 630 6.10 -30.96 -24.33
C ALA A 630 5.97 -31.15 -25.85
N PHE A 631 4.79 -30.88 -26.40
CA PHE A 631 4.56 -30.92 -27.84
C PHE A 631 5.26 -29.78 -28.58
N GLY A 632 5.12 -28.54 -28.12
CA GLY A 632 5.76 -27.37 -28.73
C GLY A 632 7.27 -27.54 -28.79
N ALA A 633 7.90 -28.03 -27.71
CA ALA A 633 9.33 -28.32 -27.66
C ALA A 633 9.75 -29.49 -28.54
N HIS A 634 8.84 -30.42 -28.87
CA HIS A 634 9.11 -31.49 -29.84
C HIS A 634 9.15 -30.94 -31.28
N ILE A 635 8.39 -29.89 -31.58
CA ILE A 635 8.31 -29.28 -32.91
C ILE A 635 9.35 -28.17 -33.10
N ASP A 636 9.45 -27.24 -32.17
CA ASP A 636 10.36 -26.09 -32.19
C ASP A 636 11.03 -25.90 -30.81
N PRO A 637 12.09 -26.66 -30.50
CA PRO A 637 12.75 -26.63 -29.19
C PRO A 637 13.41 -25.28 -28.88
N ASP A 638 13.73 -24.50 -29.92
CA ASP A 638 14.48 -23.23 -29.85
C ASP A 638 13.56 -22.00 -30.03
N ALA A 639 12.25 -22.16 -29.88
CA ALA A 639 11.32 -21.05 -29.95
C ALA A 639 11.71 -19.92 -28.97
N PRO A 640 11.68 -18.62 -29.38
CA PRO A 640 12.27 -17.52 -28.61
C PRO A 640 11.82 -17.42 -27.14
N GLY A 641 10.57 -17.77 -26.85
CA GLY A 641 10.00 -17.70 -25.51
C GLY A 641 10.11 -18.99 -24.67
N MET A 642 10.80 -20.03 -25.15
CA MET A 642 10.78 -21.36 -24.52
C MET A 642 11.25 -21.40 -23.06
N SER A 643 12.27 -20.62 -22.73
CA SER A 643 12.80 -20.55 -21.36
C SER A 643 11.75 -20.04 -20.37
N LYS A 644 10.93 -19.06 -20.79
CA LYS A 644 9.84 -18.51 -19.98
C LYS A 644 8.72 -19.55 -19.84
N LEU A 645 8.31 -20.19 -20.93
CA LEU A 645 7.27 -21.22 -20.91
C LEU A 645 7.63 -22.42 -20.00
N ARG A 646 8.89 -22.90 -20.03
CA ARG A 646 9.35 -23.97 -19.13
C ARG A 646 9.20 -23.59 -17.66
N LYS A 647 9.57 -22.36 -17.29
CA LYS A 647 9.40 -21.87 -15.90
C LYS A 647 7.93 -21.80 -15.49
N LEU A 648 7.05 -21.33 -16.39
CA LEU A 648 5.61 -21.27 -16.10
C LEU A 648 5.03 -22.64 -15.74
N THR A 649 5.50 -23.72 -16.37
CA THR A 649 5.01 -25.07 -16.07
C THR A 649 5.38 -25.63 -14.70
N GLU A 650 6.27 -24.97 -13.95
CA GLU A 650 6.60 -25.33 -12.57
C GLU A 650 5.49 -24.93 -11.59
N GLU A 651 4.59 -24.03 -12.01
CA GLU A 651 3.50 -23.51 -11.20
C GLU A 651 2.23 -24.37 -11.32
N SER A 652 1.37 -24.34 -10.29
CA SER A 652 0.15 -25.15 -10.24
C SER A 652 -1.01 -24.56 -11.06
N VAL A 653 -1.01 -23.25 -11.28
CA VAL A 653 -2.02 -22.52 -12.06
C VAL A 653 -1.27 -21.63 -13.03
N THR A 654 -1.36 -21.91 -14.33
CA THR A 654 -0.59 -21.18 -15.35
C THR A 654 -1.40 -20.15 -16.13
N THR A 655 -2.74 -20.26 -16.09
CA THR A 655 -3.64 -19.31 -16.76
C THR A 655 -3.46 -17.88 -16.23
N GLY A 656 -3.59 -16.89 -17.11
CA GLY A 656 -3.36 -15.48 -16.76
C GLY A 656 -1.88 -15.08 -16.61
N LYS A 657 -0.94 -15.96 -17.00
CA LYS A 657 0.52 -15.71 -16.89
C LYS A 657 1.24 -15.61 -18.23
N SER A 658 0.51 -15.68 -19.33
CA SER A 658 0.98 -15.37 -20.68
C SER A 658 0.15 -14.26 -21.32
N THR A 659 0.72 -13.61 -22.31
CA THR A 659 0.03 -12.64 -23.16
C THR A 659 -0.04 -13.09 -24.61
N ILE A 660 -0.77 -12.37 -25.45
CA ILE A 660 -0.79 -12.61 -26.90
C ILE A 660 0.63 -12.51 -27.51
N ALA A 661 1.48 -11.59 -27.04
CA ALA A 661 2.88 -11.51 -27.46
C ALA A 661 3.66 -12.79 -27.15
N ASP A 662 3.46 -13.35 -25.96
CA ASP A 662 4.11 -14.57 -25.55
C ASP A 662 3.69 -15.76 -26.44
N GLU A 663 2.39 -15.90 -26.70
CA GLU A 663 1.87 -16.95 -27.56
C GLU A 663 2.42 -16.82 -29.00
N LYS A 664 2.55 -15.60 -29.54
CA LYS A 664 3.22 -15.36 -30.83
C LYS A 664 4.69 -15.80 -30.85
N GLN A 665 5.36 -15.92 -29.70
CA GLN A 665 6.75 -16.35 -29.61
C GLN A 665 6.91 -17.88 -29.48
N TRP A 666 6.07 -18.55 -28.67
CA TRP A 666 6.26 -19.98 -28.38
C TRP A 666 5.19 -20.92 -28.93
N ASN A 667 4.01 -20.41 -29.30
CA ASN A 667 2.90 -21.27 -29.70
C ASN A 667 3.07 -21.69 -31.16
N VAL A 668 3.35 -22.97 -31.39
CA VAL A 668 3.58 -23.52 -32.74
C VAL A 668 2.36 -23.37 -33.66
N PHE A 669 1.14 -23.25 -33.10
CA PHE A 669 -0.08 -23.01 -33.87
C PHE A 669 -0.24 -21.54 -34.31
N MET A 670 0.52 -20.61 -33.71
CA MET A 670 0.56 -19.19 -34.11
C MET A 670 1.80 -18.85 -34.95
N ARG A 671 2.66 -19.84 -35.23
CA ARG A 671 3.95 -19.69 -35.92
C ARG A 671 4.07 -20.67 -37.09
N LEU A 672 3.00 -20.78 -37.87
CA LEU A 672 2.86 -21.76 -38.95
C LEU A 672 3.87 -21.57 -40.09
N ASP A 673 4.36 -20.35 -40.26
CA ASP A 673 5.39 -19.94 -41.21
C ASP A 673 6.82 -20.22 -40.74
N SER A 674 7.02 -20.58 -39.46
CA SER A 674 8.34 -20.86 -38.92
C SER A 674 9.01 -22.07 -39.58
N ALA A 675 10.32 -21.98 -39.79
CA ALA A 675 11.10 -23.05 -40.43
C ALA A 675 10.96 -24.41 -39.69
N ALA A 676 10.87 -24.38 -38.35
CA ALA A 676 10.66 -25.56 -37.53
C ALA A 676 9.31 -26.23 -37.81
N VAL A 677 8.21 -25.46 -37.77
CA VAL A 677 6.85 -25.97 -38.08
C VAL A 677 6.78 -26.49 -39.52
N ARG A 678 7.34 -25.76 -40.49
CA ARG A 678 7.37 -26.18 -41.89
C ARG A 678 8.13 -27.48 -42.11
N THR A 679 9.25 -27.65 -41.42
CA THR A 679 10.06 -28.88 -41.49
C THR A 679 9.34 -30.07 -40.86
N ALA A 680 8.73 -29.87 -39.68
CA ALA A 680 8.03 -30.93 -38.95
C ALA A 680 6.78 -31.42 -39.70
N THR A 681 6.01 -30.49 -40.28
CA THR A 681 4.76 -30.80 -40.98
C THR A 681 4.93 -31.16 -42.46
N LYS A 682 6.01 -30.69 -43.11
CA LYS A 682 6.16 -30.74 -44.58
C LYS A 682 4.94 -30.17 -45.30
N ALA A 683 4.36 -29.10 -44.74
CA ALA A 683 3.13 -28.51 -45.23
C ALA A 683 3.37 -27.53 -46.37
N GLN A 684 2.44 -27.50 -47.34
CA GLN A 684 2.54 -26.63 -48.51
C GLN A 684 2.15 -25.18 -48.21
N ASP A 685 1.20 -24.96 -47.29
CA ASP A 685 0.70 -23.65 -46.88
C ASP A 685 0.35 -23.65 -45.37
N ASP A 686 -0.07 -22.52 -44.81
CA ASP A 686 -0.39 -22.41 -43.37
C ASP A 686 -1.58 -23.28 -42.96
N ILE A 687 -2.55 -23.50 -43.86
CA ILE A 687 -3.75 -24.28 -43.56
C ILE A 687 -3.41 -25.76 -43.45
N ASP A 688 -2.61 -26.28 -44.39
CA ASP A 688 -2.08 -27.64 -44.34
C ASP A 688 -1.17 -27.84 -43.11
N ALA A 689 -0.38 -26.81 -42.73
CA ALA A 689 0.44 -26.85 -41.52
C ALA A 689 -0.42 -26.94 -40.25
N MET A 690 -1.48 -26.14 -40.17
CA MET A 690 -2.44 -26.15 -39.06
C MET A 690 -3.11 -27.53 -38.91
N ALA A 691 -3.59 -28.11 -40.02
CA ALA A 691 -4.21 -29.43 -40.04
C ALA A 691 -3.24 -30.51 -39.52
N LYS A 692 -2.03 -30.56 -40.09
CA LYS A 692 -1.02 -31.56 -39.72
C LYS A 692 -0.53 -31.40 -38.30
N LEU A 693 -0.24 -30.18 -37.84
CA LEU A 693 0.13 -29.93 -36.43
C LEU A 693 -0.96 -30.41 -35.47
N ARG A 694 -2.23 -30.18 -35.81
CA ARG A 694 -3.35 -30.61 -34.96
C ARG A 694 -3.45 -32.13 -34.89
N GLU A 695 -3.26 -32.83 -35.99
CA GLU A 695 -3.22 -34.30 -36.03
C GLU A 695 -2.02 -34.87 -35.26
N MET A 696 -0.85 -34.27 -35.43
CA MET A 696 0.35 -34.60 -34.66
C MET A 696 0.09 -34.40 -33.16
N LYS A 697 -0.52 -33.29 -32.75
CA LYS A 697 -0.86 -33.04 -31.35
C LYS A 697 -1.91 -34.03 -30.82
N ASN A 698 -2.90 -34.41 -31.62
CA ASN A 698 -3.94 -35.38 -31.25
C ASN A 698 -3.36 -36.78 -31.01
N SER A 699 -2.32 -37.15 -31.75
CA SER A 699 -1.62 -38.44 -31.63
C SER A 699 -0.44 -38.41 -30.66
N PHE A 700 -0.02 -37.22 -30.22
CA PHE A 700 1.11 -37.03 -29.31
C PHE A 700 0.82 -37.64 -27.93
N ARG A 701 1.65 -38.62 -27.56
CA ARG A 701 1.70 -39.18 -26.21
C ARG A 701 2.91 -38.55 -25.53
N GLY A 702 2.70 -37.36 -24.98
CA GLY A 702 3.70 -36.57 -24.25
C GLY A 702 3.93 -37.09 -22.85
#